data_AF-Q8EXI5-F1
#
_entry.id   AF-Q8EXI5-F1
#
_cell.length_a   1.000
_cell.length_b   1.000
_cell.length_c   1.000
_cell.angle_alpha   90.00
_cell.angle_beta   90.00
_cell.angle_gamma   90.00
#
_symmetry.space_group_name_H-M   'P 1'
#
loop_
_entity.id
_entity.type
_entity.pdbx_description
1 polymer ?
#
loop_
_entity_poly.entity_id
_entity_poly.type
_entity_poly.pdbx_seq_one_letter_code
_entity_poly.pdbx_strand_id
1 'polypeptide(L)'
;MKNKKGQFKKSKELLDRKIFPNFFIFIILLTLGGCIGGNGSTSFKGILFGPTNNLLQSASINDSVSVNYSLSPYVLTKDLPIDPIQPSISGSIEQCSSNPTLPTGLVISGTCTITGTPTINQPATNYTITASNLSQSKSVTIVITVNANPPAALNFATPTFTFTAGAMPGFAPIVPNYTGTITNCTSDIPLPTGLSLGTTNCSLSGSPSTTQGPTNYTITASNAFGSTSTIITITVNIAPPSALNYAGSPFVFTQDATIAAIHPTYTGTVTACNSDIPLPAGLTLGTTTCVISGTPNTIQPATHYNITASNASGSISFPITITVNLAPPSALSYAGTPFTFTQGATITTATPSVTGTVTSCNSDIPLPAGLGINGTTCAISGTPTTTQSATNYTITASNAYGSTNTTISIRVNLAPPSALSYAGTPFTFTQGATITTATPSVTGTVTSCNSDIPLPAGLGINGTTCAISGTPTTTQSATNYTITASNAYGSTNTTISIRVNLAPPSALSYAGTPFTFTQGATITTATPSVTGTVTSCNSDIPLPAGLGINGTTCAISGTPTTTQSATNYTITASNAYGSTNTTISITVNPAPPTGLAYTPSALVFYKGVAGAATPTVTGTVTSCNPNVALPGGLTLNATTCAISGTPTVFQASANYTITASNSSGNTNTTISIMIFGTPPMKTMQTNCWDATGTIDATCVTASSAGQDGKLQKGTNPSFTNQTVNTTEYITIDNNTGLVWKTCHEGRSGATCTTGSDNLFNLATAITACNNLNAGTGYANRTNWRVPIISELETLANFDATANPRTFTAVFPGTLSNRYYWSSTPYLPTAGYTLVLNFGDAGTNATQTNIAGTYLRCVSP
;
A
#
# COMPACT_ATOMS: atom_id res chain seq x y z
N MET A 1 -39.46 8.75 6.64
CA MET A 1 -40.88 8.30 6.50
C MET A 1 -40.93 6.78 6.59
N LYS A 2 -41.87 6.19 7.34
CA LYS A 2 -42.10 4.73 7.39
C LYS A 2 -43.60 4.45 7.45
N ASN A 3 -44.16 3.81 6.42
CA ASN A 3 -45.34 2.95 6.55
C ASN A 3 -45.67 2.22 5.23
N LYS A 4 -45.75 0.89 5.30
CA LYS A 4 -46.74 0.08 4.56
C LYS A 4 -46.85 -1.26 5.28
N LYS A 5 -47.98 -1.49 5.96
CA LYS A 5 -48.32 -2.80 6.56
C LYS A 5 -48.75 -3.77 5.46
N GLY A 6 -48.49 -5.06 5.65
CA GLY A 6 -48.78 -6.09 4.65
C GLY A 6 -48.75 -7.51 5.22
N GLN A 7 -49.54 -7.78 6.27
CA GLN A 7 -49.86 -9.15 6.70
C GLN A 7 -51.37 -9.31 6.80
N PHE A 8 -51.88 -10.37 6.18
CA PHE A 8 -53.30 -10.72 6.18
C PHE A 8 -53.53 -12.05 6.90
N LYS A 9 -54.54 -12.03 7.79
CA LYS A 9 -55.34 -13.16 8.29
C LYS A 9 -54.69 -14.56 8.36
N LYS A 10 -54.41 -15.02 9.58
CA LYS A 10 -54.84 -16.38 9.97
C LYS A 10 -56.36 -16.40 10.07
N SER A 11 -57.00 -17.36 9.44
CA SER A 11 -58.38 -17.79 9.74
C SER A 11 -58.56 -19.21 9.18
N LYS A 12 -58.69 -20.22 10.06
CA LYS A 12 -58.83 -21.64 9.67
C LYS A 12 -59.84 -22.33 10.59
N GLU A 13 -61.12 -22.11 10.27
CA GLU A 13 -62.33 -22.67 10.89
C GLU A 13 -63.48 -22.25 9.95
N LEU A 14 -64.60 -22.97 9.74
CA LEU A 14 -65.35 -23.97 10.53
C LEU A 14 -66.15 -24.91 9.59
N LEU A 15 -66.78 -25.96 10.15
CA LEU A 15 -67.99 -26.66 9.64
C LEU A 15 -67.86 -27.45 8.30
N ASP A 16 -68.73 -28.42 7.94
CA ASP A 16 -69.69 -29.28 8.67
C ASP A 16 -69.77 -30.60 7.85
N ARG A 17 -69.60 -31.81 8.40
CA ARG A 17 -70.67 -32.70 8.92
C ARG A 17 -71.87 -32.91 7.97
N LYS A 18 -71.94 -34.09 7.33
CA LYS A 18 -73.14 -34.96 7.19
C LYS A 18 -72.87 -36.15 6.26
N ILE A 19 -73.27 -37.34 6.72
CA ILE A 19 -73.60 -38.52 5.91
C ILE A 19 -74.95 -39.05 6.47
N PHE A 20 -75.70 -39.79 5.65
CA PHE A 20 -77.14 -40.10 5.76
C PHE A 20 -78.07 -38.92 5.41
N PRO A 21 -79.28 -39.17 4.83
CA PRO A 21 -79.90 -40.47 4.53
C PRO A 21 -80.36 -40.64 3.06
N ASN A 22 -81.14 -41.71 2.81
CA ASN A 22 -82.12 -41.91 1.74
C ASN A 22 -81.67 -42.09 0.27
N PHE A 23 -82.07 -43.23 -0.29
CA PHE A 23 -82.71 -43.30 -1.60
C PHE A 23 -83.82 -44.36 -1.56
N PHE A 24 -85.00 -44.06 -2.15
CA PHE A 24 -86.13 -45.00 -2.21
C PHE A 24 -87.03 -44.64 -3.39
N ILE A 25 -87.09 -45.51 -4.40
CA ILE A 25 -88.08 -45.64 -5.51
C ILE A 25 -87.52 -46.80 -6.38
N PHE A 26 -88.21 -47.94 -6.56
CA PHE A 26 -89.34 -48.20 -7.47
C PHE A 26 -88.97 -48.00 -8.96
N ILE A 27 -89.27 -48.88 -9.92
CA ILE A 27 -89.99 -50.17 -9.93
C ILE A 27 -89.75 -50.89 -11.29
N ILE A 28 -90.19 -52.15 -11.48
CA ILE A 28 -90.44 -52.84 -12.78
C ILE A 28 -89.19 -53.27 -13.60
N LEU A 29 -89.07 -54.47 -14.19
CA LEU A 29 -89.82 -55.76 -14.11
C LEU A 29 -89.09 -56.90 -14.89
N LEU A 30 -89.26 -58.19 -14.48
CA LEU A 30 -89.21 -59.48 -15.26
C LEU A 30 -88.01 -59.79 -16.22
N THR A 31 -87.58 -61.04 -16.53
CA THR A 31 -87.89 -62.44 -16.11
C THR A 31 -86.55 -63.16 -15.78
N LEU A 32 -86.38 -64.17 -14.92
CA LEU A 32 -87.13 -65.38 -14.50
C LEU A 32 -86.92 -66.65 -15.37
N GLY A 33 -86.21 -67.64 -14.81
CA GLY A 33 -86.05 -69.02 -15.29
C GLY A 33 -84.92 -69.75 -14.50
N GLY A 34 -84.98 -71.03 -14.14
CA GLY A 34 -86.07 -72.02 -14.20
C GLY A 34 -86.47 -72.53 -12.78
N CYS A 35 -87.63 -73.15 -12.56
CA CYS A 35 -88.17 -74.42 -13.10
C CYS A 35 -87.82 -75.66 -12.24
N ILE A 36 -88.86 -76.36 -11.74
CA ILE A 36 -88.99 -77.83 -11.68
C ILE A 36 -90.46 -78.18 -11.38
N GLY A 37 -91.00 -79.20 -12.04
CA GLY A 37 -92.19 -79.96 -11.59
C GLY A 37 -93.52 -79.71 -12.32
N GLY A 38 -94.07 -80.76 -12.96
CA GLY A 38 -95.51 -80.87 -13.25
C GLY A 38 -95.91 -81.22 -14.69
N ASN A 39 -96.13 -82.51 -14.96
CA ASN A 39 -96.69 -83.10 -16.19
C ASN A 39 -97.97 -82.42 -16.73
N GLY A 40 -98.20 -82.42 -18.06
CA GLY A 40 -99.49 -81.97 -18.63
C GLY A 40 -99.65 -82.09 -20.17
N SER A 41 -99.96 -83.30 -20.66
CA SER A 41 -100.40 -83.69 -22.02
C SER A 41 -100.75 -82.61 -23.07
N THR A 42 -100.21 -82.77 -24.29
CA THR A 42 -100.54 -81.97 -25.49
C THR A 42 -101.75 -82.46 -26.30
N SER A 43 -102.27 -81.57 -27.16
CA SER A 43 -103.06 -81.82 -28.39
C SER A 43 -104.59 -81.99 -28.29
N PHE A 44 -105.30 -81.42 -29.28
CA PHE A 44 -106.71 -81.68 -29.56
C PHE A 44 -107.08 -81.31 -31.01
N LYS A 45 -108.06 -82.03 -31.58
CA LYS A 45 -108.66 -81.90 -32.95
C LYS A 45 -107.76 -82.40 -34.10
N GLY A 46 -108.24 -83.20 -35.07
CA GLY A 46 -109.54 -83.90 -35.17
C GLY A 46 -109.94 -84.21 -36.64
N ILE A 47 -111.07 -84.92 -36.82
CA ILE A 47 -111.79 -85.25 -38.09
C ILE A 47 -111.19 -86.48 -38.85
N LEU A 48 -111.83 -87.69 -38.89
CA LEU A 48 -113.00 -88.21 -39.68
C LEU A 48 -112.58 -88.78 -41.07
N PHE A 49 -113.01 -89.94 -41.61
CA PHE A 49 -114.13 -90.90 -41.36
C PHE A 49 -113.69 -92.40 -41.47
N GLY A 50 -114.58 -93.37 -41.17
CA GLY A 50 -114.47 -94.81 -41.53
C GLY A 50 -115.22 -95.15 -42.84
N PRO A 51 -115.84 -96.36 -43.05
CA PRO A 51 -116.03 -97.56 -42.19
C PRO A 51 -115.44 -98.85 -42.90
N THR A 52 -115.94 -100.12 -42.96
CA THR A 52 -117.20 -100.84 -42.56
C THR A 52 -117.03 -102.40 -42.55
N ASN A 53 -117.77 -103.11 -41.68
CA ASN A 53 -118.65 -104.30 -41.88
C ASN A 53 -118.68 -105.11 -43.22
N ASN A 54 -119.08 -106.40 -43.31
CA ASN A 54 -119.64 -107.38 -42.33
C ASN A 54 -119.65 -108.86 -42.84
N LEU A 55 -120.11 -109.78 -41.97
CA LEU A 55 -120.91 -111.02 -42.23
C LEU A 55 -120.36 -112.17 -43.12
N LEU A 56 -120.54 -113.40 -42.62
CA LEU A 56 -121.37 -114.43 -43.30
C LEU A 56 -121.82 -115.53 -42.31
N GLN A 57 -122.68 -116.46 -42.74
CA GLN A 57 -123.62 -117.19 -41.88
C GLN A 57 -123.81 -118.66 -42.34
N SER A 58 -123.84 -119.62 -41.38
CA SER A 58 -124.46 -120.98 -41.46
C SER A 58 -124.04 -121.96 -42.59
N ALA A 59 -124.03 -123.30 -42.41
CA ALA A 59 -124.19 -124.18 -41.23
C ALA A 59 -123.82 -125.64 -41.62
N SER A 60 -123.68 -126.52 -40.61
CA SER A 60 -123.94 -128.00 -40.65
C SER A 60 -123.15 -128.91 -41.61
N ILE A 61 -122.80 -130.17 -41.30
CA ILE A 61 -122.95 -131.02 -40.09
C ILE A 61 -121.87 -132.13 -40.16
N ASN A 62 -121.36 -132.60 -39.01
CA ASN A 62 -120.50 -133.79 -38.85
C ASN A 62 -119.29 -133.94 -39.80
N ASP A 63 -118.21 -133.21 -39.52
CA ASP A 63 -116.88 -133.47 -40.09
C ASP A 63 -115.81 -133.57 -38.98
N SER A 64 -114.74 -134.34 -39.23
CA SER A 64 -113.66 -134.55 -38.25
C SER A 64 -112.64 -133.40 -38.25
N VAL A 65 -112.25 -132.94 -37.05
CA VAL A 65 -111.38 -131.77 -36.86
C VAL A 65 -109.92 -132.09 -37.20
N SER A 66 -109.27 -131.22 -37.98
CA SER A 66 -107.81 -131.16 -38.07
C SER A 66 -107.29 -129.72 -38.06
N VAL A 67 -106.05 -129.53 -37.61
CA VAL A 67 -105.33 -128.25 -37.57
C VAL A 67 -103.83 -128.50 -37.78
N ASN A 68 -103.18 -127.69 -38.62
CA ASN A 68 -101.74 -127.77 -38.88
C ASN A 68 -101.15 -126.40 -39.27
N TYR A 69 -99.86 -126.18 -39.00
CA TYR A 69 -99.10 -124.98 -39.41
C TYR A 69 -97.83 -125.40 -40.15
N SER A 70 -97.85 -125.32 -41.48
CA SER A 70 -96.77 -125.82 -42.35
C SER A 70 -95.47 -125.00 -42.33
N LEU A 71 -95.47 -123.81 -41.73
CA LEU A 71 -94.34 -122.85 -41.76
C LEU A 71 -93.65 -122.68 -40.39
N SER A 72 -93.86 -123.60 -39.45
CA SER A 72 -93.13 -123.58 -38.17
C SER A 72 -91.74 -124.24 -38.32
N PRO A 73 -90.66 -123.73 -37.70
CA PRO A 73 -90.58 -122.67 -36.69
C PRO A 73 -90.69 -121.24 -37.25
N TYR A 74 -91.31 -120.34 -36.48
CA TYR A 74 -91.42 -118.92 -36.81
C TYR A 74 -90.35 -118.09 -36.07
N VAL A 75 -89.74 -117.13 -36.78
CA VAL A 75 -88.82 -116.13 -36.22
C VAL A 75 -89.35 -114.74 -36.54
N LEU A 76 -89.54 -113.93 -35.50
CA LEU A 76 -90.15 -112.61 -35.54
C LEU A 76 -89.17 -111.56 -35.01
N THR A 77 -89.40 -110.29 -35.30
CA THR A 77 -88.62 -109.17 -34.74
C THR A 77 -89.49 -108.38 -33.76
N LYS A 78 -88.93 -108.07 -32.59
CA LYS A 78 -89.59 -107.28 -31.55
C LYS A 78 -89.99 -105.90 -32.08
N ASP A 79 -91.15 -105.43 -31.63
CA ASP A 79 -91.78 -104.14 -31.94
C ASP A 79 -92.10 -103.91 -33.43
N LEU A 80 -92.01 -104.96 -34.26
CA LEU A 80 -92.47 -104.97 -35.65
C LEU A 80 -93.72 -105.87 -35.78
N PRO A 81 -94.80 -105.41 -36.44
CA PRO A 81 -96.01 -106.21 -36.62
C PRO A 81 -95.73 -107.43 -37.52
N ILE A 82 -96.42 -108.53 -37.24
CA ILE A 82 -96.25 -109.79 -37.99
C ILE A 82 -97.28 -109.92 -39.10
N ASP A 83 -96.89 -110.55 -40.20
CA ASP A 83 -97.85 -111.10 -41.15
C ASP A 83 -98.67 -112.24 -40.46
N PRO A 84 -100.00 -112.31 -40.66
CA PRO A 84 -100.84 -113.31 -40.02
C PRO A 84 -100.41 -114.76 -40.25
N ILE A 85 -100.09 -115.47 -39.16
CA ILE A 85 -99.76 -116.90 -39.17
C ILE A 85 -101.08 -117.69 -39.25
N GLN A 86 -101.40 -118.18 -40.44
CA GLN A 86 -102.61 -118.94 -40.74
C GLN A 86 -102.35 -120.46 -40.65
N PRO A 87 -103.21 -121.25 -39.99
CA PRO A 87 -103.20 -122.71 -40.07
C PRO A 87 -103.97 -123.22 -41.30
N SER A 88 -103.68 -124.45 -41.73
CA SER A 88 -104.62 -125.26 -42.51
C SER A 88 -105.53 -126.06 -41.56
N ILE A 89 -106.83 -126.03 -41.83
CA ILE A 89 -107.87 -126.59 -40.94
C ILE A 89 -108.95 -127.34 -41.74
N SER A 90 -109.53 -128.37 -41.14
CA SER A 90 -110.69 -129.11 -41.69
C SER A 90 -111.72 -129.39 -40.60
N GLY A 91 -113.00 -129.47 -40.99
CA GLY A 91 -114.13 -129.57 -40.07
C GLY A 91 -114.43 -128.27 -39.32
N SER A 92 -115.58 -128.22 -38.64
CA SER A 92 -115.98 -127.06 -37.84
C SER A 92 -115.22 -127.04 -36.51
N ILE A 93 -114.38 -126.03 -36.31
CA ILE A 93 -113.69 -125.70 -35.05
C ILE A 93 -114.49 -124.62 -34.34
N GLU A 94 -114.77 -124.81 -33.04
CA GLU A 94 -115.51 -123.85 -32.22
C GLU A 94 -114.59 -123.12 -31.22
N GLN A 95 -113.49 -123.76 -30.82
CA GLN A 95 -112.52 -123.17 -29.91
C GLN A 95 -111.08 -123.52 -30.31
N CYS A 96 -110.22 -122.52 -30.23
CA CYS A 96 -108.77 -122.63 -30.37
C CYS A 96 -108.10 -122.10 -29.09
N SER A 97 -107.05 -122.78 -28.63
CA SER A 97 -106.23 -122.34 -27.49
C SER A 97 -104.74 -122.58 -27.77
N SER A 98 -103.89 -121.87 -27.03
CA SER A 98 -102.43 -122.04 -27.05
C SER A 98 -101.93 -122.32 -25.63
N ASN A 99 -101.03 -123.29 -25.48
CA ASN A 99 -100.35 -123.58 -24.22
C ASN A 99 -98.82 -123.74 -24.45
N PRO A 100 -97.95 -122.94 -23.80
CA PRO A 100 -98.27 -121.77 -22.98
C PRO A 100 -99.00 -120.67 -23.78
N THR A 101 -99.45 -119.60 -23.12
CA THR A 101 -99.98 -118.42 -23.80
C THR A 101 -98.95 -117.80 -24.73
N LEU A 102 -99.39 -117.38 -25.91
CA LEU A 102 -98.54 -116.75 -26.94
C LEU A 102 -97.72 -115.54 -26.46
N PRO A 103 -96.64 -115.17 -27.20
CA PRO A 103 -95.79 -114.02 -26.88
C PRO A 103 -96.60 -112.75 -26.64
N THR A 104 -96.20 -111.91 -25.68
CA THR A 104 -96.93 -110.67 -25.36
C THR A 104 -97.04 -109.77 -26.59
N GLY A 105 -98.29 -109.45 -26.95
CA GLY A 105 -98.63 -108.69 -28.15
C GLY A 105 -99.01 -109.55 -29.37
N LEU A 106 -98.91 -110.88 -29.28
CA LEU A 106 -99.56 -111.82 -30.20
C LEU A 106 -100.83 -112.41 -29.59
N VAL A 107 -101.83 -112.68 -30.43
CA VAL A 107 -103.12 -113.28 -30.07
C VAL A 107 -103.49 -114.40 -31.02
N ILE A 108 -104.27 -115.38 -30.56
CA ILE A 108 -104.85 -116.45 -31.38
C ILE A 108 -106.37 -116.26 -31.52
N SER A 109 -106.90 -116.37 -32.73
CA SER A 109 -108.33 -116.30 -33.02
C SER A 109 -109.05 -117.64 -32.77
N GLY A 110 -110.39 -117.62 -32.79
CA GLY A 110 -111.20 -118.84 -32.80
C GLY A 110 -110.99 -119.75 -34.02
N THR A 111 -110.38 -119.23 -35.10
CA THR A 111 -109.96 -119.99 -36.30
C THR A 111 -108.50 -120.46 -36.23
N CYS A 112 -107.87 -120.39 -35.05
CA CYS A 112 -106.45 -120.69 -34.83
C CYS A 112 -105.47 -119.77 -35.60
N THR A 113 -105.90 -118.63 -36.15
CA THR A 113 -105.00 -117.64 -36.76
C THR A 113 -104.22 -116.90 -35.68
N ILE A 114 -102.91 -116.73 -35.83
CA ILE A 114 -102.08 -115.94 -34.90
C ILE A 114 -101.67 -114.61 -35.54
N THR A 115 -101.92 -113.49 -34.84
CA THR A 115 -101.62 -112.12 -35.32
C THR A 115 -101.09 -111.23 -34.20
N GLY A 116 -100.47 -110.09 -34.57
CA GLY A 116 -100.12 -109.02 -33.63
C GLY A 116 -98.72 -108.43 -33.83
N THR A 117 -98.15 -107.89 -32.75
CA THR A 117 -96.80 -107.32 -32.69
C THR A 117 -96.12 -107.83 -31.41
N PRO A 118 -95.08 -108.68 -31.46
CA PRO A 118 -94.43 -109.16 -30.26
C PRO A 118 -93.59 -108.05 -29.61
N THR A 119 -93.90 -107.68 -28.37
CA THR A 119 -93.24 -106.56 -27.66
C THR A 119 -92.10 -106.99 -26.73
N ILE A 120 -91.84 -108.29 -26.63
CA ILE A 120 -90.84 -108.89 -25.74
C ILE A 120 -89.96 -109.84 -26.56
N ASN A 121 -88.63 -109.67 -26.43
CA ASN A 121 -87.67 -110.62 -27.00
C ASN A 121 -87.81 -111.98 -26.28
N GLN A 122 -87.86 -113.07 -27.03
CA GLN A 122 -87.92 -114.40 -26.45
C GLN A 122 -87.14 -115.43 -27.28
N PRO A 123 -86.52 -116.43 -26.63
CA PRO A 123 -85.93 -117.57 -27.33
C PRO A 123 -87.00 -118.40 -28.04
N ALA A 124 -86.55 -119.30 -28.92
CA ALA A 124 -87.41 -120.28 -29.59
C ALA A 124 -88.19 -121.10 -28.56
N THR A 125 -89.50 -120.85 -28.50
CA THR A 125 -90.41 -121.41 -27.50
C THR A 125 -91.49 -122.24 -28.20
N ASN A 126 -91.77 -123.43 -27.67
CA ASN A 126 -92.78 -124.33 -28.23
C ASN A 126 -94.17 -124.00 -27.68
N TYR A 127 -95.16 -123.86 -28.57
CA TYR A 127 -96.56 -123.60 -28.28
C TYR A 127 -97.42 -124.74 -28.80
N THR A 128 -98.12 -125.44 -27.92
CA THR A 128 -99.11 -126.45 -28.32
C THR A 128 -100.42 -125.73 -28.60
N ILE A 129 -100.80 -125.65 -29.87
CA ILE A 129 -102.10 -125.15 -30.29
C ILE A 129 -103.09 -126.30 -30.26
N THR A 130 -104.27 -126.09 -29.67
CA THR A 130 -105.33 -127.09 -29.61
C THR A 130 -106.62 -126.51 -30.21
N ALA A 131 -107.18 -127.24 -31.18
CA ALA A 131 -108.44 -126.93 -31.84
C ALA A 131 -109.49 -128.00 -31.49
N SER A 132 -110.71 -127.56 -31.14
CA SER A 132 -111.76 -128.45 -30.67
C SER A 132 -113.17 -128.03 -31.11
N ASN A 133 -114.07 -129.01 -31.11
CA ASN A 133 -115.52 -128.85 -31.18
C ASN A 133 -116.21 -129.73 -30.13
N LEU A 134 -117.54 -129.72 -30.08
CA LEU A 134 -118.36 -130.50 -29.13
C LEU A 134 -118.06 -132.02 -29.06
N SER A 135 -117.36 -132.62 -30.02
CA SER A 135 -117.15 -134.07 -30.10
C SER A 135 -115.69 -134.51 -30.20
N GLN A 136 -114.77 -133.65 -30.66
CA GLN A 136 -113.36 -134.01 -30.86
C GLN A 136 -112.42 -132.83 -30.57
N SER A 137 -111.18 -133.16 -30.20
CA SER A 137 -110.09 -132.20 -30.01
C SER A 137 -108.79 -132.72 -30.63
N LYS A 138 -108.00 -131.84 -31.24
CA LYS A 138 -106.70 -132.12 -31.84
C LYS A 138 -105.70 -131.02 -31.53
N SER A 139 -104.44 -131.40 -31.35
CA SER A 139 -103.36 -130.47 -31.02
C SER A 139 -102.19 -130.60 -31.99
N VAL A 140 -101.53 -129.46 -32.26
CA VAL A 140 -100.31 -129.35 -33.07
C VAL A 140 -99.34 -128.41 -32.38
N THR A 141 -98.03 -128.71 -32.42
CA THR A 141 -97.01 -127.87 -31.80
C THR A 141 -96.33 -126.99 -32.83
N ILE A 142 -96.25 -125.69 -32.54
CA ILE A 142 -95.47 -124.70 -33.31
C ILE A 142 -94.35 -124.14 -32.43
N VAL A 143 -93.35 -123.50 -33.04
CA VAL A 143 -92.27 -122.80 -32.34
C VAL A 143 -92.27 -121.33 -32.76
N ILE A 144 -92.09 -120.41 -31.81
CA ILE A 144 -91.98 -118.96 -32.08
C ILE A 144 -90.77 -118.37 -31.34
N THR A 145 -89.97 -117.58 -32.05
CA THR A 145 -88.81 -116.81 -31.56
C THR A 145 -89.03 -115.31 -31.80
N VAL A 146 -88.53 -114.43 -30.92
CA VAL A 146 -88.60 -112.97 -31.12
C VAL A 146 -87.24 -112.33 -30.84
N ASN A 147 -86.63 -111.74 -31.88
CA ASN A 147 -85.30 -111.12 -31.85
C ASN A 147 -85.35 -109.59 -31.72
N ALA A 148 -84.28 -108.95 -31.23
CA ALA A 148 -84.23 -107.50 -31.09
C ALA A 148 -84.00 -106.79 -32.44
N ASN A 149 -84.58 -105.58 -32.60
CA ASN A 149 -84.41 -104.76 -33.79
C ASN A 149 -82.97 -104.16 -33.86
N PRO A 150 -82.16 -104.44 -34.90
CA PRO A 150 -80.77 -103.97 -35.01
C PRO A 150 -80.66 -102.44 -35.19
N PRO A 151 -79.53 -101.81 -34.80
CA PRO A 151 -79.35 -100.37 -34.95
C PRO A 151 -79.23 -99.93 -36.41
N ALA A 152 -79.92 -98.85 -36.78
CA ALA A 152 -79.86 -98.27 -38.12
C ALA A 152 -79.88 -96.73 -38.08
N ALA A 153 -79.50 -96.11 -39.21
CA ALA A 153 -79.58 -94.67 -39.46
C ALA A 153 -78.87 -93.75 -38.42
N LEU A 154 -77.78 -94.23 -37.79
CA LEU A 154 -76.98 -93.44 -36.85
C LEU A 154 -76.40 -92.18 -37.51
N ASN A 155 -76.83 -91.00 -37.08
CA ASN A 155 -76.36 -89.72 -37.62
C ASN A 155 -76.29 -88.63 -36.55
N PHE A 156 -75.20 -87.85 -36.54
CA PHE A 156 -75.11 -86.61 -35.79
C PHE A 156 -75.68 -85.43 -36.60
N ALA A 157 -76.15 -84.37 -35.92
CA ALA A 157 -76.72 -83.20 -36.58
C ALA A 157 -75.71 -82.40 -37.43
N THR A 158 -74.42 -82.50 -37.11
CA THR A 158 -73.31 -81.95 -37.89
C THR A 158 -72.19 -82.99 -38.03
N PRO A 159 -71.51 -83.08 -39.18
CA PRO A 159 -70.39 -84.00 -39.38
C PRO A 159 -69.07 -83.49 -38.79
N THR A 160 -69.00 -82.23 -38.36
CA THR A 160 -67.79 -81.59 -37.84
C THR A 160 -68.05 -80.94 -36.49
N PHE A 161 -67.06 -81.01 -35.59
CA PHE A 161 -67.06 -80.41 -34.27
C PHE A 161 -65.73 -79.70 -34.00
N THR A 162 -65.81 -78.47 -33.50
CA THR A 162 -64.65 -77.68 -33.08
C THR A 162 -64.81 -77.33 -31.60
N PHE A 163 -63.85 -77.75 -30.79
CA PHE A 163 -63.80 -77.48 -29.36
C PHE A 163 -62.60 -76.60 -29.00
N THR A 164 -62.62 -76.04 -27.79
CA THR A 164 -61.49 -75.29 -27.23
C THR A 164 -60.90 -76.06 -26.06
N ALA A 165 -59.59 -76.27 -26.07
CA ALA A 165 -58.87 -77.01 -25.04
C ALA A 165 -59.05 -76.35 -23.66
N GLY A 166 -59.45 -77.13 -22.66
CA GLY A 166 -59.61 -76.69 -21.27
C GLY A 166 -60.86 -75.85 -20.97
N ALA A 167 -61.82 -75.74 -21.89
CA ALA A 167 -63.08 -75.04 -21.63
C ALA A 167 -63.91 -75.75 -20.54
N MET A 168 -64.36 -75.03 -19.52
CA MET A 168 -65.23 -75.56 -18.45
C MET A 168 -66.47 -74.67 -18.25
N PRO A 169 -67.66 -75.25 -17.96
CA PRO A 169 -67.96 -76.69 -17.98
C PRO A 169 -67.87 -77.29 -19.39
N GLY A 170 -67.89 -78.62 -19.48
CA GLY A 170 -67.98 -79.32 -20.77
C GLY A 170 -69.26 -78.98 -21.54
N PHE A 171 -69.23 -79.20 -22.86
CA PHE A 171 -70.39 -78.95 -23.71
C PHE A 171 -71.54 -79.94 -23.40
N ALA A 172 -72.77 -79.52 -23.66
CA ALA A 172 -73.95 -80.36 -23.48
C ALA A 172 -73.84 -81.63 -24.36
N PRO A 173 -74.13 -82.85 -23.84
CA PRO A 173 -73.96 -84.09 -24.59
C PRO A 173 -74.64 -84.08 -25.95
N ILE A 174 -73.85 -84.30 -27.01
CA ILE A 174 -74.32 -84.30 -28.39
C ILE A 174 -74.81 -85.70 -28.71
N VAL A 175 -76.13 -85.87 -28.76
CA VAL A 175 -76.80 -87.16 -29.01
C VAL A 175 -77.05 -87.34 -30.52
N PRO A 176 -76.67 -88.47 -31.13
CA PRO A 176 -77.03 -88.79 -32.51
C PRO A 176 -78.47 -89.32 -32.59
N ASN A 177 -79.10 -89.13 -33.76
CA ASN A 177 -80.34 -89.80 -34.11
C ASN A 177 -80.04 -91.23 -34.61
N TYR A 178 -80.89 -92.19 -34.25
CA TYR A 178 -80.82 -93.59 -34.73
C TYR A 178 -82.17 -94.29 -34.55
N THR A 179 -82.33 -95.46 -35.17
CA THR A 179 -83.43 -96.40 -34.92
C THR A 179 -82.89 -97.77 -34.47
N GLY A 180 -83.75 -98.64 -33.95
CA GLY A 180 -83.36 -99.93 -33.35
C GLY A 180 -82.79 -99.80 -31.93
N THR A 181 -82.34 -100.91 -31.34
CA THR A 181 -81.81 -100.94 -29.97
C THR A 181 -80.28 -101.05 -29.96
N ILE A 182 -79.58 -100.00 -29.55
CA ILE A 182 -78.13 -100.02 -29.33
C ILE A 182 -77.82 -100.74 -28.01
N THR A 183 -76.81 -101.61 -28.01
CA THR A 183 -76.22 -102.17 -26.78
C THR A 183 -74.72 -101.90 -26.63
N ASN A 184 -74.05 -101.45 -27.69
CA ASN A 184 -72.64 -101.05 -27.66
C ASN A 184 -72.35 -99.95 -28.71
N CYS A 185 -71.51 -98.99 -28.33
CA CYS A 185 -71.05 -97.88 -29.17
C CYS A 185 -69.53 -97.73 -29.04
N THR A 186 -68.82 -97.73 -30.17
CA THR A 186 -67.36 -97.62 -30.24
C THR A 186 -66.91 -96.53 -31.23
N SER A 187 -65.68 -96.05 -31.06
CA SER A 187 -64.93 -95.32 -32.08
C SER A 187 -63.78 -96.19 -32.61
N ASP A 188 -63.37 -95.95 -33.86
CA ASP A 188 -62.23 -96.60 -34.53
C ASP A 188 -60.87 -96.25 -33.92
N ILE A 189 -60.70 -94.99 -33.50
CA ILE A 189 -59.53 -94.49 -32.76
C ILE A 189 -59.96 -93.84 -31.43
N PRO A 190 -59.08 -93.77 -30.41
CA PRO A 190 -59.40 -93.13 -29.13
C PRO A 190 -59.76 -91.65 -29.29
N LEU A 191 -60.88 -91.23 -28.68
CA LEU A 191 -61.29 -89.83 -28.65
C LEU A 191 -60.24 -88.94 -27.95
N PRO A 192 -60.18 -87.63 -28.29
CA PRO A 192 -59.26 -86.67 -27.66
C PRO A 192 -59.38 -86.66 -26.13
N THR A 193 -58.26 -86.55 -25.43
CA THR A 193 -58.19 -86.62 -23.96
C THR A 193 -59.21 -85.69 -23.30
N GLY A 194 -60.17 -86.27 -22.58
CA GLY A 194 -61.26 -85.53 -21.91
C GLY A 194 -62.61 -85.53 -22.67
N LEU A 195 -62.66 -86.08 -23.88
CA LEU A 195 -63.91 -86.46 -24.57
C LEU A 195 -64.26 -87.93 -24.30
N SER A 196 -65.55 -88.24 -24.39
CA SER A 196 -66.12 -89.56 -24.09
C SER A 196 -67.34 -89.86 -24.97
N LEU A 197 -67.58 -91.15 -25.23
CA LEU A 197 -68.70 -91.66 -26.02
C LEU A 197 -69.63 -92.51 -25.14
N GLY A 198 -70.93 -92.23 -25.17
CA GLY A 198 -71.94 -93.01 -24.44
C GLY A 198 -72.15 -94.39 -25.07
N THR A 199 -71.98 -95.46 -24.30
CA THR A 199 -71.93 -96.85 -24.80
C THR A 199 -73.26 -97.42 -25.28
N THR A 200 -74.39 -96.84 -24.88
CA THR A 200 -75.74 -97.32 -25.22
C THR A 200 -76.57 -96.35 -26.07
N ASN A 201 -76.01 -95.18 -26.40
CA ASN A 201 -76.69 -94.12 -27.15
C ASN A 201 -75.77 -93.34 -28.12
N CYS A 202 -74.48 -93.69 -28.18
CA CYS A 202 -73.44 -93.02 -28.98
C CYS A 202 -73.32 -91.49 -28.72
N SER A 203 -73.75 -90.96 -27.57
CA SER A 203 -73.67 -89.51 -27.31
C SER A 203 -72.23 -89.06 -27.00
N LEU A 204 -71.74 -88.04 -27.69
CA LEU A 204 -70.41 -87.45 -27.46
C LEU A 204 -70.50 -86.40 -26.32
N SER A 205 -69.62 -86.46 -25.34
CA SER A 205 -69.60 -85.49 -24.22
C SER A 205 -68.22 -85.31 -23.58
N GLY A 206 -68.02 -84.22 -22.85
CA GLY A 206 -66.81 -83.98 -22.04
C GLY A 206 -66.21 -82.59 -22.23
N SER A 207 -64.91 -82.46 -21.98
CA SER A 207 -64.10 -81.28 -22.31
C SER A 207 -62.68 -81.71 -22.69
N PRO A 208 -62.21 -81.44 -23.92
CA PRO A 208 -60.89 -81.86 -24.35
C PRO A 208 -59.80 -81.02 -23.67
N SER A 209 -58.72 -81.64 -23.20
CA SER A 209 -57.60 -80.97 -22.54
C SER A 209 -56.40 -80.70 -23.45
N THR A 210 -56.29 -81.40 -24.58
CA THR A 210 -55.17 -81.33 -25.53
C THR A 210 -55.61 -80.78 -26.87
N THR A 211 -54.83 -79.87 -27.46
CA THR A 211 -55.07 -79.35 -28.81
C THR A 211 -54.81 -80.41 -29.89
N GLN A 212 -55.55 -80.32 -30.99
CA GLN A 212 -55.52 -81.28 -32.10
C GLN A 212 -56.03 -80.64 -33.39
N GLY A 213 -55.38 -80.93 -34.53
CA GLY A 213 -55.91 -80.60 -35.84
C GLY A 213 -57.14 -81.46 -36.22
N PRO A 214 -57.88 -81.08 -37.29
CA PRO A 214 -59.08 -81.79 -37.73
C PRO A 214 -58.78 -83.27 -38.01
N THR A 215 -59.38 -84.14 -37.21
CA THR A 215 -59.19 -85.60 -37.23
C THR A 215 -60.53 -86.30 -37.34
N ASN A 216 -60.64 -87.31 -38.21
CA ASN A 216 -61.88 -88.07 -38.42
C ASN A 216 -61.97 -89.27 -37.46
N TYR A 217 -63.19 -89.55 -37.01
CA TYR A 217 -63.56 -90.63 -36.09
C TYR A 217 -64.78 -91.37 -36.64
N THR A 218 -64.68 -92.69 -36.81
CA THR A 218 -65.80 -93.54 -37.22
C THR A 218 -66.52 -94.08 -36.00
N ILE A 219 -67.72 -93.56 -35.73
CA ILE A 219 -68.57 -93.98 -34.62
C ILE A 219 -69.46 -95.14 -35.08
N THR A 220 -69.41 -96.27 -34.39
CA THR A 220 -70.16 -97.49 -34.71
C THR A 220 -71.12 -97.85 -33.58
N ALA A 221 -72.41 -97.94 -33.90
CA ALA A 221 -73.46 -98.48 -33.02
C ALA A 221 -73.73 -99.95 -33.36
N SER A 222 -73.94 -100.80 -32.34
CA SER A 222 -74.13 -102.24 -32.54
C SER A 222 -75.04 -102.88 -31.49
N ASN A 223 -75.66 -104.01 -31.89
CA ASN A 223 -76.20 -105.02 -30.99
C ASN A 223 -75.93 -106.43 -31.56
N ALA A 224 -76.41 -107.49 -30.89
CA ALA A 224 -76.18 -108.88 -31.28
C ALA A 224 -76.80 -109.29 -32.64
N PHE A 225 -77.58 -108.42 -33.28
CA PHE A 225 -78.30 -108.68 -34.54
C PHE A 225 -77.88 -107.74 -35.68
N GLY A 226 -77.00 -106.75 -35.45
CA GLY A 226 -76.51 -105.85 -36.49
C GLY A 226 -75.76 -104.62 -35.98
N SER A 227 -75.21 -103.85 -36.92
CA SER A 227 -74.43 -102.63 -36.63
C SER A 227 -74.57 -101.58 -37.75
N THR A 228 -74.40 -100.31 -37.38
CA THR A 228 -74.39 -99.16 -38.30
C THR A 228 -73.33 -98.14 -37.85
N SER A 229 -72.76 -97.38 -38.78
CA SER A 229 -71.63 -96.48 -38.49
C SER A 229 -71.77 -95.13 -39.20
N THR A 230 -71.16 -94.09 -38.62
CA THR A 230 -71.11 -92.72 -39.16
C THR A 230 -69.76 -92.08 -38.86
N ILE A 231 -69.37 -91.03 -39.58
CA ILE A 231 -68.07 -90.37 -39.43
C ILE A 231 -68.27 -88.94 -38.90
N ILE A 232 -67.46 -88.57 -37.91
CA ILE A 232 -67.39 -87.20 -37.36
C ILE A 232 -65.95 -86.69 -37.39
N THR A 233 -65.73 -85.43 -37.74
CA THR A 233 -64.43 -84.75 -37.61
C THR A 233 -64.39 -83.95 -36.32
N ILE A 234 -63.33 -84.09 -35.52
CA ILE A 234 -63.09 -83.29 -34.32
C ILE A 234 -61.82 -82.44 -34.50
N THR A 235 -61.89 -81.17 -34.11
CA THR A 235 -60.76 -80.24 -33.99
C THR A 235 -60.72 -79.65 -32.58
N VAL A 236 -59.55 -79.47 -31.99
CA VAL A 236 -59.39 -78.84 -30.67
C VAL A 236 -58.38 -77.69 -30.74
N ASN A 237 -58.88 -76.47 -30.65
CA ASN A 237 -58.08 -75.23 -30.70
C ASN A 237 -57.67 -74.77 -29.29
N ILE A 238 -56.70 -73.86 -29.20
CA ILE A 238 -56.35 -73.20 -27.94
C ILE A 238 -57.22 -71.95 -27.73
N ALA A 239 -57.49 -71.58 -26.49
CA ALA A 239 -58.14 -70.29 -26.22
C ALA A 239 -57.16 -69.13 -26.52
N PRO A 240 -57.58 -68.03 -27.17
CA PRO A 240 -56.75 -66.84 -27.30
C PRO A 240 -56.43 -66.24 -25.91
N PRO A 241 -55.30 -65.52 -25.73
CA PRO A 241 -54.98 -64.90 -24.46
C PRO A 241 -55.97 -63.77 -24.16
N SER A 242 -56.35 -63.58 -22.89
CA SER A 242 -57.31 -62.54 -22.49
C SER A 242 -56.93 -61.87 -21.17
N ALA A 243 -57.58 -60.76 -20.84
CA ALA A 243 -57.37 -59.98 -19.63
C ALA A 243 -55.89 -59.57 -19.36
N LEU A 244 -55.12 -59.30 -20.44
CA LEU A 244 -53.77 -58.74 -20.33
C LEU A 244 -53.83 -57.37 -19.64
N ASN A 245 -53.03 -57.18 -18.61
CA ASN A 245 -52.96 -55.96 -17.82
C ASN A 245 -51.57 -55.75 -17.21
N TYR A 246 -51.08 -54.50 -17.26
CA TYR A 246 -49.85 -54.05 -16.62
C TYR A 246 -50.18 -53.11 -15.45
N ALA A 247 -50.35 -53.68 -14.26
CA ALA A 247 -50.56 -52.90 -13.05
C ALA A 247 -49.40 -51.93 -12.79
N GLY A 248 -49.71 -50.66 -12.54
CA GLY A 248 -48.72 -49.61 -12.27
C GLY A 248 -48.37 -48.70 -13.47
N SER A 249 -48.92 -48.94 -14.66
CA SER A 249 -48.88 -47.94 -15.75
C SER A 249 -49.66 -46.67 -15.33
N PRO A 250 -49.17 -45.44 -15.59
CA PRO A 250 -47.95 -45.10 -16.34
C PRO A 250 -46.67 -45.29 -15.51
N PHE A 251 -45.66 -45.91 -16.11
CA PHE A 251 -44.37 -46.16 -15.48
C PHE A 251 -43.42 -44.96 -15.64
N VAL A 252 -42.75 -44.60 -14.54
CA VAL A 252 -41.70 -43.57 -14.53
C VAL A 252 -40.44 -44.21 -13.95
N PHE A 253 -39.39 -44.24 -14.75
CA PHE A 253 -38.09 -44.79 -14.39
C PHE A 253 -37.03 -43.69 -14.30
N THR A 254 -35.94 -44.00 -13.62
CA THR A 254 -34.73 -43.17 -13.58
C THR A 254 -33.69 -43.78 -14.51
N GLN A 255 -33.01 -42.95 -15.29
CA GLN A 255 -31.90 -43.35 -16.15
C GLN A 255 -30.81 -44.07 -15.33
N ASP A 256 -30.26 -45.13 -15.90
CA ASP A 256 -29.20 -45.98 -15.33
C ASP A 256 -29.58 -46.72 -14.01
N ALA A 257 -30.83 -46.61 -13.56
CA ALA A 257 -31.36 -47.38 -12.44
C ALA A 257 -32.07 -48.64 -12.95
N THR A 258 -31.59 -49.82 -12.56
CA THR A 258 -32.22 -51.12 -12.89
C THR A 258 -33.64 -51.18 -12.35
N ILE A 259 -34.62 -51.46 -13.20
CA ILE A 259 -36.02 -51.56 -12.80
C ILE A 259 -36.30 -52.90 -12.13
N ALA A 260 -37.23 -52.91 -11.17
CA ALA A 260 -37.88 -54.16 -10.78
C ALA A 260 -38.64 -54.72 -12.00
N ALA A 261 -38.58 -56.04 -12.21
CA ALA A 261 -39.27 -56.67 -13.32
C ALA A 261 -40.79 -56.46 -13.20
N ILE A 262 -41.42 -55.99 -14.28
CA ILE A 262 -42.85 -55.73 -14.35
C ILE A 262 -43.52 -56.97 -14.93
N HIS A 263 -44.21 -57.72 -14.07
CA HIS A 263 -44.95 -58.92 -14.45
C HIS A 263 -46.40 -58.53 -14.81
N PRO A 264 -46.85 -58.72 -16.06
CA PRO A 264 -48.26 -58.56 -16.40
C PRO A 264 -49.11 -59.70 -15.85
N THR A 265 -50.40 -59.44 -15.69
CA THR A 265 -51.42 -60.49 -15.50
C THR A 265 -52.13 -60.76 -16.82
N TYR A 266 -52.38 -62.02 -17.15
CA TYR A 266 -53.21 -62.45 -18.27
C TYR A 266 -53.80 -63.84 -18.00
N THR A 267 -54.79 -64.26 -18.78
CA THR A 267 -55.38 -65.60 -18.78
C THR A 267 -55.25 -66.27 -20.15
N GLY A 268 -55.30 -67.60 -20.19
CA GLY A 268 -54.97 -68.38 -21.38
C GLY A 268 -53.45 -68.51 -21.59
N THR A 269 -53.05 -69.26 -22.62
CA THR A 269 -51.64 -69.54 -22.91
C THR A 269 -51.08 -68.52 -23.88
N VAL A 270 -50.04 -67.80 -23.49
CA VAL A 270 -49.29 -66.90 -24.36
C VAL A 270 -48.11 -67.65 -24.98
N THR A 271 -47.88 -67.49 -26.28
CA THR A 271 -46.73 -68.07 -26.99
C THR A 271 -45.86 -67.03 -27.69
N ALA A 272 -46.34 -65.78 -27.83
CA ALA A 272 -45.56 -64.65 -28.28
C ALA A 272 -45.98 -63.34 -27.58
N CYS A 273 -45.02 -62.47 -27.34
CA CYS A 273 -45.16 -61.14 -26.75
C CYS A 273 -44.38 -60.13 -27.60
N ASN A 274 -45.02 -59.04 -28.01
CA ASN A 274 -44.40 -57.99 -28.81
C ASN A 274 -44.83 -56.58 -28.37
N SER A 275 -44.00 -55.58 -28.63
CA SER A 275 -44.31 -54.15 -28.51
C SER A 275 -44.51 -53.55 -29.90
N ASP A 276 -45.44 -52.60 -30.05
CA ASP A 276 -45.70 -51.90 -31.31
C ASP A 276 -44.51 -51.04 -31.80
N ILE A 277 -43.79 -50.44 -30.85
CA ILE A 277 -42.49 -49.79 -31.06
C ILE A 277 -41.43 -50.37 -30.10
N PRO A 278 -40.11 -50.30 -30.43
CA PRO A 278 -39.05 -50.75 -29.54
C PRO A 278 -39.08 -50.03 -28.18
N LEU A 279 -38.93 -50.79 -27.09
CA LEU A 279 -38.84 -50.25 -25.72
C LEU A 279 -37.62 -49.31 -25.54
N PRO A 280 -37.60 -48.45 -24.50
CA PRO A 280 -36.47 -47.57 -24.21
C PRO A 280 -35.16 -48.34 -24.11
N ALA A 281 -34.06 -47.77 -24.60
CA ALA A 281 -32.78 -48.48 -24.70
C ALA A 281 -32.31 -49.00 -23.33
N GLY A 282 -32.02 -50.29 -23.26
CA GLY A 282 -31.68 -50.99 -22.02
C GLY A 282 -32.85 -51.66 -21.29
N LEU A 283 -34.10 -51.46 -21.74
CA LEU A 283 -35.25 -52.29 -21.36
C LEU A 283 -35.52 -53.41 -22.38
N THR A 284 -36.10 -54.50 -21.91
CA THR A 284 -36.39 -55.71 -22.67
C THR A 284 -37.78 -56.25 -22.35
N LEU A 285 -38.43 -56.86 -23.33
CA LEU A 285 -39.72 -57.57 -23.19
C LEU A 285 -39.49 -59.07 -23.32
N GLY A 286 -39.93 -59.85 -22.32
CA GLY A 286 -39.88 -61.31 -22.35
C GLY A 286 -40.82 -61.86 -23.43
N THR A 287 -40.28 -62.50 -24.47
CA THR A 287 -41.00 -62.87 -25.70
C THR A 287 -42.10 -63.91 -25.54
N THR A 288 -42.20 -64.59 -24.39
CA THR A 288 -43.26 -65.57 -24.07
C THR A 288 -43.97 -65.31 -22.73
N THR A 289 -43.38 -64.47 -21.87
CA THR A 289 -43.90 -64.15 -20.52
C THR A 289 -44.45 -62.73 -20.41
N CYS A 290 -44.18 -61.88 -21.42
CA CYS A 290 -44.54 -60.46 -21.48
C CYS A 290 -43.94 -59.63 -20.32
N VAL A 291 -42.98 -60.15 -19.56
CA VAL A 291 -42.32 -59.42 -18.46
C VAL A 291 -41.43 -58.31 -19.03
N ILE A 292 -41.54 -57.09 -18.51
CA ILE A 292 -40.64 -55.98 -18.86
C ILE A 292 -39.54 -55.85 -17.82
N SER A 293 -38.27 -55.81 -18.23
CA SER A 293 -37.12 -55.74 -17.31
C SER A 293 -35.89 -55.09 -17.94
N GLY A 294 -34.95 -54.60 -17.12
CA GLY A 294 -33.66 -54.05 -17.58
C GLY A 294 -33.24 -52.78 -16.84
N THR A 295 -32.41 -51.97 -17.50
CA THR A 295 -31.86 -50.71 -16.97
C THR A 295 -31.90 -49.66 -18.08
N PRO A 296 -32.86 -48.71 -18.07
CA PRO A 296 -33.03 -47.75 -19.14
C PRO A 296 -31.88 -46.73 -19.16
N ASN A 297 -31.12 -46.67 -20.25
CA ASN A 297 -29.91 -45.84 -20.36
C ASN A 297 -30.10 -44.56 -21.22
N THR A 298 -31.27 -44.36 -21.82
CA THR A 298 -31.65 -43.14 -22.55
C THR A 298 -32.81 -42.41 -21.88
N ILE A 299 -32.66 -41.11 -21.61
CA ILE A 299 -33.74 -40.20 -21.21
C ILE A 299 -34.84 -40.22 -22.29
N GLN A 300 -36.10 -40.30 -21.88
CA GLN A 300 -37.24 -40.32 -22.81
C GLN A 300 -38.49 -39.69 -22.19
N PRO A 301 -39.18 -38.76 -22.88
CA PRO A 301 -40.46 -38.23 -22.43
C PRO A 301 -41.55 -39.32 -22.43
N ALA A 302 -42.66 -39.06 -21.75
CA ALA A 302 -43.79 -40.00 -21.62
C ALA A 302 -44.27 -40.52 -22.99
N THR A 303 -43.90 -41.77 -23.29
CA THR A 303 -44.14 -42.42 -24.59
C THR A 303 -45.08 -43.60 -24.38
N HIS A 304 -46.03 -43.77 -25.30
CA HIS A 304 -47.01 -44.86 -25.26
C HIS A 304 -46.50 -46.07 -26.04
N TYR A 305 -46.78 -47.26 -25.52
CA TYR A 305 -46.44 -48.56 -26.07
C TYR A 305 -47.66 -49.47 -25.96
N ASN A 306 -47.98 -50.22 -27.01
CA ASN A 306 -49.11 -51.16 -27.02
C ASN A 306 -48.57 -52.60 -26.98
N ILE A 307 -48.43 -53.15 -25.77
CA ILE A 307 -47.84 -54.49 -25.61
C ILE A 307 -48.88 -55.55 -25.93
N THR A 308 -48.57 -56.41 -26.89
CA THR A 308 -49.46 -57.45 -27.42
C THR A 308 -49.00 -58.82 -27.00
N ALA A 309 -49.88 -59.57 -26.34
CA ALA A 309 -49.72 -61.00 -26.04
C ALA A 309 -50.55 -61.82 -27.02
N SER A 310 -49.98 -62.89 -27.59
CA SER A 310 -50.67 -63.69 -28.61
C SER A 310 -50.36 -65.19 -28.55
N ASN A 311 -51.24 -65.95 -29.20
CA ASN A 311 -51.01 -67.34 -29.60
C ASN A 311 -51.65 -67.61 -30.97
N ALA A 312 -51.58 -68.87 -31.44
CA ALA A 312 -52.09 -69.27 -32.76
C ALA A 312 -53.60 -69.06 -32.99
N SER A 313 -54.39 -68.76 -31.95
CA SER A 313 -55.84 -68.55 -32.02
C SER A 313 -56.28 -67.12 -31.70
N GLY A 314 -55.35 -66.20 -31.42
CA GLY A 314 -55.64 -64.77 -31.30
C GLY A 314 -54.64 -63.98 -30.47
N SER A 315 -54.92 -62.69 -30.29
CA SER A 315 -54.09 -61.76 -29.52
C SER A 315 -54.93 -60.77 -28.71
N ILE A 316 -54.32 -60.22 -27.67
CA ILE A 316 -54.83 -59.10 -26.89
C ILE A 316 -53.68 -58.11 -26.65
N SER A 317 -53.99 -56.81 -26.70
CA SER A 317 -53.01 -55.74 -26.48
C SER A 317 -53.43 -54.87 -25.30
N PHE A 318 -52.45 -54.35 -24.56
CA PHE A 318 -52.65 -53.44 -23.44
C PHE A 318 -51.72 -52.22 -23.56
N PRO A 319 -52.26 -50.99 -23.54
CA PRO A 319 -51.45 -49.78 -23.63
C PRO A 319 -50.76 -49.48 -22.29
N ILE A 320 -49.45 -49.22 -22.35
CA ILE A 320 -48.65 -48.69 -21.25
C ILE A 320 -48.00 -47.38 -21.65
N THR A 321 -47.68 -46.54 -20.67
CA THR A 321 -46.85 -45.33 -20.89
C THR A 321 -45.56 -45.49 -20.10
N ILE A 322 -44.41 -45.21 -20.70
CA ILE A 322 -43.10 -45.20 -20.04
C ILE A 322 -42.47 -43.81 -20.17
N THR A 323 -41.95 -43.29 -19.06
CA THR A 323 -41.08 -42.10 -19.01
C THR A 323 -39.73 -42.52 -18.41
N VAL A 324 -38.62 -42.04 -18.97
CA VAL A 324 -37.28 -42.21 -18.38
C VAL A 324 -36.71 -40.83 -18.07
N ASN A 325 -36.64 -40.51 -16.78
CA ASN A 325 -36.10 -39.26 -16.26
C ASN A 325 -34.62 -39.39 -15.94
N LEU A 326 -33.86 -38.30 -16.08
CA LEU A 326 -32.46 -38.25 -15.64
C LEU A 326 -32.39 -38.34 -14.09
N ALA A 327 -31.38 -39.05 -13.57
CA ALA A 327 -31.14 -39.13 -12.13
C ALA A 327 -30.84 -37.74 -11.52
N PRO A 328 -31.37 -37.42 -10.32
CA PRO A 328 -30.98 -36.19 -9.61
C PRO A 328 -29.48 -36.25 -9.26
N PRO A 329 -28.73 -35.13 -9.29
CA PRO A 329 -27.31 -35.16 -8.96
C PRO A 329 -27.11 -35.49 -7.48
N SER A 330 -26.01 -36.16 -7.14
CA SER A 330 -25.72 -36.66 -5.80
C SER A 330 -24.23 -36.56 -5.45
N ALA A 331 -23.90 -36.73 -4.16
CA ALA A 331 -22.52 -36.75 -3.65
C ALA A 331 -21.64 -35.52 -3.99
N LEU A 332 -22.24 -34.33 -4.15
CA LEU A 332 -21.49 -33.09 -4.39
C LEU A 332 -20.51 -32.82 -3.24
N SER A 333 -19.23 -32.65 -3.58
CA SER A 333 -18.16 -32.43 -2.62
C SER A 333 -16.99 -31.65 -3.24
N TYR A 334 -16.26 -30.91 -2.43
CA TYR A 334 -15.05 -30.18 -2.84
C TYR A 334 -13.85 -30.64 -2.02
N ALA A 335 -12.78 -31.09 -2.67
CA ALA A 335 -11.51 -31.28 -2.02
C ALA A 335 -10.91 -29.92 -1.61
N GLY A 336 -10.35 -29.83 -0.40
CA GLY A 336 -9.64 -28.63 0.07
C GLY A 336 -10.48 -27.58 0.82
N THR A 337 -11.78 -27.80 1.04
CA THR A 337 -12.53 -27.00 2.04
C THR A 337 -12.08 -27.37 3.46
N PRO A 338 -11.88 -26.41 4.40
CA PRO A 338 -12.08 -24.97 4.28
C PRO A 338 -10.98 -24.27 3.47
N PHE A 339 -11.40 -23.52 2.45
CA PHE A 339 -10.49 -22.78 1.59
C PHE A 339 -9.98 -21.50 2.26
N THR A 340 -8.67 -21.28 2.20
CA THR A 340 -8.05 -19.98 2.51
C THR A 340 -7.33 -19.47 1.28
N PHE A 341 -7.82 -18.37 0.72
CA PHE A 341 -7.24 -17.71 -0.45
C PHE A 341 -6.55 -16.39 -0.07
N THR A 342 -5.72 -15.89 -0.97
CA THR A 342 -5.02 -14.61 -0.83
C THR A 342 -5.59 -13.58 -1.79
N GLN A 343 -5.92 -12.39 -1.30
CA GLN A 343 -6.44 -11.28 -2.08
C GLN A 343 -5.49 -10.95 -3.25
N GLY A 344 -6.03 -10.84 -4.46
CA GLY A 344 -5.27 -10.55 -5.68
C GLY A 344 -4.52 -11.73 -6.29
N ALA A 345 -4.46 -12.90 -5.63
CA ALA A 345 -3.88 -14.11 -6.20
C ALA A 345 -4.95 -14.98 -6.88
N THR A 346 -4.75 -15.33 -8.15
CA THR A 346 -5.66 -16.25 -8.87
C THR A 346 -5.65 -17.61 -8.20
N ILE A 347 -6.84 -18.15 -7.89
CA ILE A 347 -6.95 -19.46 -7.23
C ILE A 347 -6.72 -20.59 -8.23
N THR A 348 -6.14 -21.70 -7.76
CA THR A 348 -6.30 -22.98 -8.44
C THR A 348 -7.79 -23.32 -8.44
N THR A 349 -8.37 -23.60 -9.61
CA THR A 349 -9.79 -23.91 -9.75
C THR A 349 -10.20 -25.06 -8.83
N ALA A 350 -11.12 -24.79 -7.91
CA ALA A 350 -11.71 -25.80 -7.04
C ALA A 350 -12.77 -26.59 -7.82
N THR A 351 -12.35 -27.69 -8.45
CA THR A 351 -13.21 -28.64 -9.15
C THR A 351 -13.92 -29.57 -8.16
N PRO A 352 -15.26 -29.61 -8.11
CA PRO A 352 -15.98 -30.55 -7.27
C PRO A 352 -15.96 -31.98 -7.84
N SER A 353 -16.23 -32.94 -6.97
CA SER A 353 -16.76 -34.25 -7.35
C SER A 353 -18.28 -34.23 -7.22
N VAL A 354 -19.00 -34.81 -8.18
CA VAL A 354 -20.45 -34.95 -8.19
C VAL A 354 -20.85 -36.14 -9.06
N THR A 355 -21.88 -36.88 -8.65
CA THR A 355 -22.41 -38.05 -9.36
C THR A 355 -23.72 -37.70 -10.07
N GLY A 356 -23.86 -38.07 -11.34
CA GLY A 356 -25.00 -37.74 -12.19
C GLY A 356 -24.87 -36.39 -12.91
N THR A 357 -25.68 -36.18 -13.95
CA THR A 357 -25.57 -35.01 -14.83
C THR A 357 -26.19 -33.76 -14.19
N VAL A 358 -25.36 -32.74 -14.00
CA VAL A 358 -25.75 -31.42 -13.48
C VAL A 358 -26.08 -30.48 -14.64
N THR A 359 -27.17 -29.72 -14.53
CA THR A 359 -27.57 -28.72 -15.52
C THR A 359 -27.70 -27.31 -14.94
N SER A 360 -27.58 -27.15 -13.63
CA SER A 360 -27.50 -25.86 -12.94
C SER A 360 -26.66 -25.96 -11.66
N CYS A 361 -25.84 -24.94 -11.41
CA CYS A 361 -24.97 -24.81 -10.25
C CYS A 361 -25.07 -23.39 -9.69
N ASN A 362 -25.32 -23.26 -8.40
CA ASN A 362 -25.42 -21.96 -7.73
C ASN A 362 -24.99 -22.03 -6.25
N SER A 363 -24.54 -20.90 -5.70
CA SER A 363 -24.33 -20.72 -4.26
C SER A 363 -25.50 -19.98 -3.61
N ASP A 364 -25.83 -20.35 -2.37
CA ASP A 364 -26.88 -19.72 -1.55
C ASP A 364 -26.71 -18.19 -1.38
N ILE A 365 -25.46 -17.73 -1.24
CA ILE A 365 -25.07 -16.32 -1.27
C ILE A 365 -24.00 -16.08 -2.34
N PRO A 366 -23.83 -14.84 -2.86
CA PRO A 366 -22.78 -14.54 -3.83
C PRO A 366 -21.39 -14.87 -3.29
N LEU A 367 -20.57 -15.54 -4.11
CA LEU A 367 -19.17 -15.83 -3.81
C LEU A 367 -18.34 -14.53 -3.59
N PRO A 368 -17.17 -14.62 -2.93
CA PRO A 368 -16.30 -13.46 -2.71
C PRO A 368 -15.99 -12.73 -4.02
N ALA A 369 -15.99 -11.40 -4.00
CA ALA A 369 -15.84 -10.60 -5.22
C ALA A 369 -14.59 -11.01 -6.02
N GLY A 370 -14.75 -11.28 -7.32
CA GLY A 370 -13.70 -11.78 -8.19
C GLY A 370 -13.55 -13.31 -8.25
N LEU A 371 -14.28 -14.07 -7.42
CA LEU A 371 -14.53 -15.50 -7.63
C LEU A 371 -15.87 -15.72 -8.33
N GLY A 372 -15.97 -16.78 -9.13
CA GLY A 372 -17.18 -17.22 -9.80
C GLY A 372 -17.33 -18.74 -9.78
N ILE A 373 -18.57 -19.21 -9.88
CA ILE A 373 -18.91 -20.63 -10.02
C ILE A 373 -19.37 -20.91 -11.46
N ASN A 374 -18.89 -22.00 -12.05
CA ASN A 374 -19.37 -22.48 -13.34
C ASN A 374 -20.78 -23.06 -13.21
N GLY A 375 -21.73 -22.54 -14.00
CA GLY A 375 -23.15 -22.87 -13.92
C GLY A 375 -23.56 -24.30 -14.28
N THR A 376 -22.66 -25.16 -14.78
CA THR A 376 -22.96 -26.58 -15.07
C THR A 376 -21.98 -27.56 -14.48
N THR A 377 -20.71 -27.17 -14.24
CA THR A 377 -19.70 -28.04 -13.61
C THR A 377 -19.47 -27.77 -12.13
N CYS A 378 -20.10 -26.73 -11.58
CA CYS A 378 -19.91 -26.25 -10.20
C CYS A 378 -18.44 -25.88 -9.85
N ALA A 379 -17.52 -25.86 -10.81
CA ALA A 379 -16.13 -25.48 -10.57
C ALA A 379 -16.02 -24.01 -10.15
N ILE A 380 -15.30 -23.74 -9.06
CA ILE A 380 -15.09 -22.38 -8.52
C ILE A 380 -13.70 -21.89 -8.95
N SER A 381 -13.62 -20.70 -9.54
CA SER A 381 -12.39 -20.12 -10.08
C SER A 381 -12.39 -18.58 -9.97
N GLY A 382 -11.23 -17.97 -10.25
CA GLY A 382 -11.07 -16.51 -10.31
C GLY A 382 -9.97 -15.97 -9.41
N THR A 383 -10.07 -14.69 -9.07
CA THR A 383 -9.07 -13.93 -8.30
C THR A 383 -9.80 -13.07 -7.28
N PRO A 384 -9.80 -13.40 -5.97
CA PRO A 384 -10.61 -12.69 -5.00
C PRO A 384 -10.05 -11.28 -4.75
N THR A 385 -10.87 -10.26 -4.96
CA THR A 385 -10.47 -8.84 -4.89
C THR A 385 -10.70 -8.20 -3.51
N THR A 386 -11.50 -8.82 -2.65
CA THR A 386 -11.84 -8.33 -1.30
C THR A 386 -11.50 -9.35 -0.23
N THR A 387 -10.86 -8.92 0.87
CA THR A 387 -10.67 -9.75 2.07
C THR A 387 -12.00 -10.10 2.75
N GLN A 388 -12.06 -11.26 3.39
CA GLN A 388 -13.16 -11.65 4.28
C GLN A 388 -12.71 -12.64 5.35
N SER A 389 -13.46 -12.66 6.45
CA SER A 389 -13.48 -13.77 7.42
C SER A 389 -13.82 -15.10 6.74
N ALA A 390 -13.61 -16.21 7.45
CA ALA A 390 -14.15 -17.50 7.00
C ALA A 390 -15.68 -17.41 6.97
N THR A 391 -16.26 -17.55 5.78
CA THR A 391 -17.71 -17.51 5.53
C THR A 391 -18.11 -18.83 4.88
N ASN A 392 -19.24 -19.39 5.31
CA ASN A 392 -19.76 -20.64 4.76
C ASN A 392 -20.70 -20.35 3.58
N TYR A 393 -20.59 -21.17 2.53
CA TYR A 393 -21.38 -21.11 1.31
C TYR A 393 -21.98 -22.48 1.04
N THR A 394 -23.29 -22.55 0.82
CA THR A 394 -23.99 -23.78 0.43
C THR A 394 -24.05 -23.83 -1.08
N ILE A 395 -23.21 -24.66 -1.70
CA ILE A 395 -23.26 -24.87 -3.14
C ILE A 395 -24.30 -25.94 -3.44
N THR A 396 -25.19 -25.65 -4.37
CA THR A 396 -26.22 -26.58 -4.86
C THR A 396 -25.98 -26.93 -6.32
N ALA A 397 -25.90 -28.23 -6.61
CA ALA A 397 -25.91 -28.79 -7.95
C ALA A 397 -27.30 -29.39 -8.24
N SER A 398 -27.91 -29.07 -9.38
CA SER A 398 -29.25 -29.52 -9.71
C SER A 398 -29.45 -29.86 -11.19
N ASN A 399 -30.52 -30.60 -11.45
CA ASN A 399 -31.13 -30.72 -12.77
C ASN A 399 -32.66 -30.68 -12.61
N ALA A 400 -33.40 -30.90 -13.70
CA ALA A 400 -34.87 -30.82 -13.71
C ALA A 400 -35.59 -31.81 -12.76
N TYR A 401 -34.89 -32.81 -12.22
CA TYR A 401 -35.45 -33.90 -11.42
C TYR A 401 -34.98 -33.92 -9.97
N GLY A 402 -34.08 -33.02 -9.57
CA GLY A 402 -33.68 -32.84 -8.17
C GLY A 402 -32.34 -32.13 -8.00
N SER A 403 -31.84 -32.11 -6.77
CA SER A 403 -30.59 -31.45 -6.40
C SER A 403 -29.87 -32.13 -5.23
N THR A 404 -28.57 -31.84 -5.14
CA THR A 404 -27.73 -32.11 -3.98
C THR A 404 -26.99 -30.83 -3.61
N ASN A 405 -26.56 -30.70 -2.36
CA ASN A 405 -25.80 -29.55 -1.89
C ASN A 405 -24.70 -29.94 -0.92
N THR A 406 -23.74 -29.05 -0.75
CA THR A 406 -22.64 -29.19 0.21
C THR A 406 -22.21 -27.82 0.71
N THR A 407 -21.75 -27.74 1.96
CA THR A 407 -21.24 -26.49 2.54
C THR A 407 -19.71 -26.44 2.41
N ILE A 408 -19.21 -25.40 1.76
CA ILE A 408 -17.78 -25.06 1.77
C ILE A 408 -17.56 -23.83 2.65
N SER A 409 -16.36 -23.67 3.21
CA SER A 409 -15.96 -22.43 3.88
C SER A 409 -14.89 -21.73 3.04
N ILE A 410 -14.99 -20.41 2.88
CA ILE A 410 -13.99 -19.60 2.17
C ILE A 410 -13.57 -18.42 3.05
N ARG A 411 -12.27 -18.30 3.29
CA ARG A 411 -11.61 -17.13 3.88
C ARG A 411 -10.74 -16.46 2.82
N VAL A 412 -10.70 -15.12 2.80
CA VAL A 412 -9.77 -14.37 1.93
C VAL A 412 -8.90 -13.47 2.79
N ASN A 413 -7.62 -13.82 2.86
CA ASN A 413 -6.60 -13.07 3.59
C ASN A 413 -6.02 -11.95 2.72
N LEU A 414 -5.45 -10.93 3.38
CA LEU A 414 -4.62 -9.93 2.69
C LEU A 414 -3.32 -10.60 2.21
N ALA A 415 -2.79 -10.15 1.07
CA ALA A 415 -1.44 -10.55 0.66
C ALA A 415 -0.40 -10.01 1.65
N PRO A 416 0.63 -10.80 2.02
CA PRO A 416 1.81 -10.27 2.71
C PRO A 416 2.45 -9.12 1.90
N PRO A 417 2.94 -8.04 2.53
CA PRO A 417 3.64 -6.99 1.80
C PRO A 417 4.95 -7.54 1.21
N SER A 418 5.34 -7.07 0.03
CA SER A 418 6.53 -7.56 -0.68
C SER A 418 7.26 -6.44 -1.44
N ALA A 419 8.50 -6.70 -1.86
CA ALA A 419 9.34 -5.78 -2.63
C ALA A 419 9.56 -4.38 -2.00
N LEU A 420 9.65 -4.30 -0.67
CA LEU A 420 9.97 -3.06 0.04
C LEU A 420 11.34 -2.53 -0.39
N SER A 421 11.39 -1.28 -0.84
CA SER A 421 12.61 -0.62 -1.30
C SER A 421 12.54 0.90 -1.16
N TYR A 422 13.68 1.54 -0.93
CA TYR A 422 13.80 3.00 -0.86
C TYR A 422 14.73 3.51 -1.96
N ALA A 423 14.20 4.37 -2.83
CA ALA A 423 15.05 5.12 -3.77
C ALA A 423 15.95 6.10 -2.99
N GLY A 424 17.23 6.18 -3.38
CA GLY A 424 18.18 7.14 -2.80
C GLY A 424 18.94 6.68 -1.55
N THR A 425 18.79 5.43 -1.09
CA THR A 425 19.73 4.87 -0.10
C THR A 425 21.04 4.46 -0.80
N PRO A 426 22.25 4.67 -0.20
CA PRO A 426 22.54 5.20 1.14
C PRO A 426 22.21 6.70 1.28
N PHE A 427 21.40 7.04 2.27
CA PHE A 427 21.00 8.42 2.54
C PHE A 427 22.11 9.18 3.27
N THR A 428 22.37 10.42 2.82
CA THR A 428 23.17 11.39 3.55
C THR A 428 22.34 12.65 3.76
N PHE A 429 22.06 12.98 5.02
CA PHE A 429 21.29 14.15 5.42
C PHE A 429 22.17 15.18 6.13
N THR A 430 21.67 16.40 6.26
CA THR A 430 22.33 17.51 6.96
C THR A 430 21.55 17.83 8.23
N GLN A 431 22.24 17.93 9.36
CA GLN A 431 21.65 18.28 10.65
C GLN A 431 20.88 19.61 10.56
N GLY A 432 19.67 19.65 11.13
CA GLY A 432 18.80 20.83 11.13
C GLY A 432 18.09 21.13 9.80
N ALA A 433 18.43 20.44 8.70
CA ALA A 433 17.72 20.56 7.43
C ALA A 433 16.60 19.51 7.33
N THR A 434 15.36 19.94 7.11
CA THR A 434 14.23 19.02 6.90
C THR A 434 14.46 18.18 5.66
N ILE A 435 14.34 16.85 5.78
CA ILE A 435 14.57 15.96 4.64
C ILE A 435 13.38 15.97 3.69
N THR A 436 13.65 15.80 2.38
CA THR A 436 12.63 15.33 1.46
C THR A 436 12.17 13.95 1.91
N THR A 437 10.87 13.76 2.13
CA THR A 437 10.30 12.50 2.61
C THR A 437 10.74 11.33 1.72
N ALA A 438 11.45 10.37 2.30
CA ALA A 438 11.84 9.14 1.63
C ALA A 438 10.64 8.19 1.59
N THR A 439 9.86 8.28 0.50
CA THR A 439 8.73 7.39 0.22
C THR A 439 9.24 6.06 -0.37
N PRO A 440 9.00 4.91 0.28
CA PRO A 440 9.37 3.63 -0.29
C PRO A 440 8.41 3.18 -1.38
N SER A 441 8.89 2.27 -2.22
CA SER A 441 8.04 1.38 -3.01
C SER A 441 7.78 0.10 -2.22
N VAL A 442 6.54 -0.37 -2.20
CA VAL A 442 6.12 -1.64 -1.58
C VAL A 442 4.87 -2.17 -2.29
N THR A 443 4.78 -3.48 -2.46
CA THR A 443 3.62 -4.16 -3.07
C THR A 443 2.75 -4.78 -1.98
N GLY A 444 1.42 -4.65 -2.11
CA GLY A 444 0.46 -5.11 -1.11
C GLY A 444 0.18 -4.09 0.01
N THR A 445 -0.80 -4.36 0.87
CA THR A 445 -1.23 -3.43 1.93
C THR A 445 -0.41 -3.63 3.21
N VAL A 446 0.34 -2.60 3.60
CA VAL A 446 1.04 -2.52 4.88
C VAL A 446 0.07 -2.02 5.96
N THR A 447 0.10 -2.63 7.15
CA THR A 447 -0.69 -2.19 8.32
C THR A 447 0.18 -1.92 9.56
N SER A 448 1.45 -2.29 9.53
CA SER A 448 2.45 -1.93 10.54
C SER A 448 3.84 -1.85 9.90
N CYS A 449 4.58 -0.78 10.17
CA CYS A 449 5.93 -0.56 9.66
C CYS A 449 6.84 0.02 10.74
N ASN A 450 8.05 -0.51 10.87
CA ASN A 450 9.00 -0.13 11.91
C ASN A 450 10.46 -0.35 11.46
N SER A 451 11.41 0.34 12.10
CA SER A 451 12.85 0.06 12.00
C SER A 451 13.32 -0.83 13.15
N ASP A 452 14.32 -1.68 12.88
CA ASP A 452 14.99 -2.55 13.87
C ASP A 452 15.59 -1.77 15.06
N ILE A 453 16.19 -0.60 14.79
CA ILE A 453 16.68 0.35 15.80
C ILE A 453 16.03 1.74 15.59
N PRO A 454 15.96 2.60 16.62
CA PRO A 454 15.40 3.95 16.48
C PRO A 454 16.14 4.77 15.41
N LEU A 455 15.37 5.42 14.53
CA LEU A 455 15.91 6.35 13.53
C LEU A 455 16.67 7.54 14.17
N PRO A 456 17.55 8.22 13.42
CA PRO A 456 18.29 9.39 13.93
C PRO A 456 17.34 10.43 14.54
N ALA A 457 17.71 11.02 15.68
CA ALA A 457 16.82 11.89 16.43
C ALA A 457 16.26 13.02 15.55
N GLY A 458 14.93 13.22 15.58
CA GLY A 458 14.22 14.16 14.72
C GLY A 458 13.77 13.62 13.36
N LEU A 459 14.16 12.40 12.98
CA LEU A 459 13.50 11.61 11.93
C LEU A 459 12.47 10.66 12.53
N GLY A 460 11.42 10.36 11.76
CA GLY A 460 10.40 9.37 12.09
C GLY A 460 9.97 8.55 10.87
N ILE A 461 9.42 7.36 11.12
CA ILE A 461 8.82 6.49 10.10
C ILE A 461 7.31 6.46 10.26
N ASN A 462 6.58 6.55 9.16
CA ASN A 462 5.13 6.37 9.14
C ASN A 462 4.77 4.88 9.30
N GLY A 463 4.02 4.56 10.36
CA GLY A 463 3.67 3.19 10.73
C GLY A 463 2.76 2.42 9.76
N THR A 464 2.22 3.03 8.70
CA THR A 464 1.42 2.33 7.67
C THR A 464 1.90 2.55 6.25
N THR A 465 2.60 3.64 5.93
CA THR A 465 3.17 3.89 4.58
C THR A 465 4.67 3.63 4.50
N CYS A 466 5.34 3.35 5.63
CA CYS A 466 6.80 3.25 5.76
C CYS A 466 7.58 4.51 5.35
N ALA A 467 6.92 5.63 5.00
CA ALA A 467 7.60 6.85 4.58
C ALA A 467 8.43 7.44 5.74
N ILE A 468 9.69 7.78 5.47
CA ILE A 468 10.61 8.37 6.46
C ILE A 468 10.69 9.88 6.22
N SER A 469 10.46 10.68 7.26
CA SER A 469 10.45 12.15 7.19
C SER A 469 10.96 12.79 8.49
N GLY A 470 11.15 14.11 8.48
CA GLY A 470 11.54 14.90 9.65
C GLY A 470 12.78 15.76 9.41
N THR A 471 13.43 16.14 10.50
CA THR A 471 14.57 17.06 10.53
C THR A 471 15.60 16.51 11.52
N PRO A 472 16.72 15.90 11.08
CA PRO A 472 17.63 15.22 11.98
C PRO A 472 18.37 16.24 12.87
N THR A 473 18.30 16.07 14.19
CA THR A 473 18.84 17.00 15.18
C THR A 473 20.23 16.61 15.69
N THR A 474 20.65 15.36 15.48
CA THR A 474 21.96 14.83 15.89
C THR A 474 22.75 14.29 14.70
N THR A 475 24.05 14.62 14.62
CA THR A 475 24.97 14.02 13.65
C THR A 475 25.25 12.56 13.94
N GLN A 476 25.49 11.76 12.90
CA GLN A 476 25.96 10.37 13.03
C GLN A 476 26.78 9.92 11.82
N SER A 477 27.60 8.89 12.05
CA SER A 477 28.19 8.05 11.00
C SER A 477 27.12 7.41 10.11
N ALA A 478 27.54 6.80 8.99
CA ALA A 478 26.64 5.92 8.24
C ALA A 478 26.27 4.71 9.10
N THR A 479 24.98 4.55 9.38
CA THR A 479 24.40 3.46 10.17
C THR A 479 23.35 2.75 9.34
N ASN A 480 23.32 1.42 9.39
CA ASN A 480 22.31 0.61 8.70
C ASN A 480 21.07 0.43 9.58
N TYR A 481 19.90 0.49 8.95
CA TYR A 481 18.58 0.30 9.55
C TYR A 481 17.80 -0.71 8.70
N THR A 482 17.29 -1.76 9.34
CA THR A 482 16.42 -2.74 8.70
C THR A 482 14.97 -2.30 8.87
N ILE A 483 14.38 -1.76 7.81
CA ILE A 483 12.96 -1.39 7.82
C ILE A 483 12.13 -2.62 7.49
N THR A 484 11.14 -2.92 8.33
CA THR A 484 10.20 -4.03 8.12
C THR A 484 8.80 -3.51 7.89
N ALA A 485 8.22 -3.84 6.73
CA ALA A 485 6.83 -3.58 6.38
C ALA A 485 6.01 -4.86 6.58
N SER A 486 4.88 -4.77 7.26
CA SER A 486 4.12 -5.94 7.70
C SER A 486 2.60 -5.74 7.68
N ASN A 487 1.88 -6.86 7.63
CA ASN A 487 0.48 -6.94 8.02
C ASN A 487 0.23 -8.26 8.77
N ALA A 488 -1.03 -8.53 9.15
CA ALA A 488 -1.41 -9.72 9.93
C ALA A 488 -1.15 -11.08 9.24
N TYR A 489 -0.66 -11.09 8.00
CA TYR A 489 -0.42 -12.28 7.18
C TYR A 489 1.05 -12.48 6.78
N GLY A 490 1.93 -11.52 7.06
CA GLY A 490 3.37 -11.64 6.83
C GLY A 490 4.06 -10.28 6.71
N SER A 491 5.35 -10.31 6.36
CA SER A 491 6.20 -9.13 6.26
C SER A 491 7.27 -9.25 5.18
N THR A 492 7.83 -8.11 4.81
CA THR A 492 9.03 -7.96 3.99
C THR A 492 9.93 -6.92 4.65
N ASN A 493 11.23 -6.97 4.41
CA ASN A 493 12.17 -5.99 4.95
C ASN A 493 13.20 -5.55 3.91
N THR A 494 13.87 -4.45 4.20
CA THR A 494 14.95 -3.89 3.39
C THR A 494 15.91 -3.11 4.29
N THR A 495 17.19 -3.10 3.96
CA THR A 495 18.20 -2.36 4.72
C THR A 495 18.52 -1.04 4.03
N ILE A 496 18.43 0.06 4.78
CA ILE A 496 18.85 1.39 4.34
C ILE A 496 20.03 1.86 5.18
N SER A 497 20.99 2.55 4.57
CA SER A 497 22.02 3.31 5.31
C SER A 497 21.57 4.76 5.48
N ILE A 498 21.77 5.33 6.66
CA ILE A 498 21.59 6.78 6.92
C ILE A 498 22.83 7.35 7.61
N ARG A 499 23.38 8.42 7.04
CA ARG A 499 24.41 9.29 7.64
C ARG A 499 23.82 10.69 7.89
N VAL A 500 24.19 11.34 9.00
CA VAL A 500 23.82 12.74 9.27
C VAL A 500 25.06 13.59 9.48
N ASN A 501 25.31 14.50 8.54
CA ASN A 501 26.42 15.44 8.55
C ASN A 501 26.09 16.70 9.36
N LEU A 502 27.11 17.39 9.86
CA LEU A 502 26.96 18.72 10.45
C LEU A 502 26.54 19.72 9.35
N ALA A 503 25.71 20.71 9.67
CA ALA A 503 25.44 21.80 8.73
C ALA A 503 26.71 22.63 8.48
N PRO A 504 27.02 23.04 7.23
CA PRO A 504 28.03 24.05 6.98
C PRO A 504 27.72 25.35 7.75
N PRO A 505 28.71 26.09 8.28
CA PRO A 505 28.43 27.34 8.95
C PRO A 505 27.97 28.39 7.93
N SER A 506 27.12 29.32 8.35
CA SER A 506 26.52 30.34 7.47
C SER A 506 26.35 31.69 8.17
N ALA A 507 26.06 32.74 7.40
CA ALA A 507 25.78 34.10 7.90
C ALA A 507 26.87 34.74 8.79
N LEU A 508 28.16 34.42 8.55
CA LEU A 508 29.28 35.03 9.26
C LEU A 508 29.29 36.56 9.06
N SER A 509 29.29 37.30 10.16
CA SER A 509 29.23 38.77 10.14
C SER A 509 29.80 39.39 11.41
N TYR A 510 30.34 40.61 11.30
CA TYR A 510 30.85 41.40 12.43
C TYR A 510 30.14 42.75 12.47
N ALA A 511 29.47 43.08 13.58
CA ALA A 511 28.65 44.29 13.69
C ALA A 511 29.44 45.62 13.77
N GLY A 512 30.78 45.56 13.78
CA GLY A 512 31.68 46.72 13.96
C GLY A 512 32.67 46.99 12.83
N THR A 513 32.56 46.31 11.68
CA THR A 513 33.39 46.62 10.50
C THR A 513 32.84 47.83 9.74
N PRO A 514 33.66 48.77 9.23
CA PRO A 514 35.13 48.82 9.31
C PRO A 514 35.66 49.19 10.70
N PHE A 515 36.59 48.39 11.20
CA PHE A 515 37.22 48.61 12.50
C PHE A 515 38.32 49.68 12.41
N THR A 516 38.32 50.59 13.39
CA THR A 516 39.43 51.52 13.62
C THR A 516 39.94 51.31 15.03
N PHE A 517 41.21 50.97 15.17
CA PHE A 517 41.88 50.72 16.45
C PHE A 517 43.03 51.70 16.66
N THR A 518 43.47 51.84 17.92
CA THR A 518 44.61 52.66 18.31
C THR A 518 45.77 51.76 18.73
N GLN A 519 46.96 52.04 18.20
CA GLN A 519 48.19 51.33 18.54
C GLN A 519 48.41 51.30 20.06
N GLY A 520 48.72 50.12 20.61
CA GLY A 520 48.96 49.93 22.04
C GLY A 520 47.70 49.88 22.93
N ALA A 521 46.50 50.15 22.40
CA ALA A 521 45.25 50.01 23.13
C ALA A 521 44.60 48.64 22.88
N THR A 522 44.33 47.87 23.94
CA THR A 522 43.65 46.57 23.83
C THR A 522 42.24 46.76 23.27
N ILE A 523 41.88 46.00 22.25
CA ILE A 523 40.57 46.13 21.60
C ILE A 523 39.48 45.44 22.44
N THR A 524 38.27 46.00 22.41
CA THR A 524 37.07 45.23 22.76
C THR A 524 36.96 44.07 21.78
N THR A 525 36.89 42.82 22.27
CA THR A 525 36.82 41.61 21.44
C THR A 525 35.70 41.71 20.42
N ALA A 526 36.05 41.69 19.14
CA ALA A 526 35.11 41.66 18.04
C ALA A 526 34.54 40.23 17.88
N THR A 527 33.44 39.96 18.58
CA THR A 527 32.69 38.72 18.47
C THR A 527 31.83 38.72 17.19
N PRO A 528 31.99 37.75 16.27
CA PRO A 528 31.09 37.63 15.13
C PRO A 528 29.73 37.04 15.52
N SER A 529 28.74 37.27 14.66
CA SER A 529 27.57 36.40 14.55
C SER A 529 27.85 35.34 13.47
N VAL A 530 27.48 34.09 13.73
CA VAL A 530 27.57 32.97 12.77
C VAL A 530 26.51 31.92 13.12
N THR A 531 25.90 31.33 12.11
CA THR A 531 24.88 30.27 12.25
C THR A 531 25.51 28.90 12.00
N GLY A 532 25.21 27.93 12.86
CA GLY A 532 25.77 26.57 12.80
C GLY A 532 27.09 26.41 13.56
N THR A 533 27.58 25.18 13.65
CA THR A 533 28.77 24.83 14.43
C THR A 533 30.05 25.03 13.62
N VAL A 534 30.92 25.93 14.08
CA VAL A 534 32.24 26.18 13.50
C VAL A 534 33.30 25.31 14.21
N THR A 535 34.23 24.74 13.46
CA THR A 535 35.36 23.96 14.01
C THR A 535 36.73 24.46 13.54
N SER A 536 36.78 25.43 12.63
CA SER A 536 38.00 26.10 12.18
C SER A 536 37.69 27.52 11.69
N CYS A 537 38.48 28.50 12.17
CA CYS A 537 38.40 29.91 11.84
C CYS A 537 39.79 30.43 11.42
N ASN A 538 39.87 31.13 10.30
CA ASN A 538 41.12 31.73 9.82
C ASN A 538 40.87 33.02 9.02
N SER A 539 41.87 33.89 8.93
CA SER A 539 41.92 35.02 7.98
C SER A 539 42.75 34.65 6.74
N ASP A 540 42.39 35.21 5.59
CA ASP A 540 43.13 35.08 4.32
C ASP A 540 44.58 35.57 4.40
N ILE A 541 44.81 36.67 5.10
CA ILE A 541 46.15 37.21 5.43
C ILE A 541 46.32 37.37 6.94
N PRO A 542 47.55 37.38 7.49
CA PRO A 542 47.77 37.58 8.93
C PRO A 542 47.19 38.90 9.44
N LEU A 543 46.46 38.85 10.55
CA LEU A 543 45.91 40.03 11.23
C LEU A 543 47.02 40.99 11.70
N PRO A 544 46.70 42.29 11.94
CA PRO A 544 47.66 43.28 12.41
C PRO A 544 48.41 42.80 13.65
N ALA A 545 49.73 43.04 13.71
CA ALA A 545 50.58 42.47 14.75
C ALA A 545 50.04 42.76 16.16
N GLY A 546 49.86 41.72 16.98
CA GLY A 546 49.26 41.81 18.31
C GLY A 546 47.74 41.62 18.37
N LEU A 547 47.05 41.51 17.23
CA LEU A 547 45.71 40.94 17.13
C LEU A 547 45.76 39.45 16.76
N GLY A 548 44.77 38.68 17.21
CA GLY A 548 44.58 37.27 16.87
C GLY A 548 43.11 36.90 16.71
N ILE A 549 42.85 35.80 15.99
CA ILE A 549 41.52 35.22 15.81
C ILE A 549 41.40 33.91 16.59
N ASN A 550 40.28 33.72 17.28
CA ASN A 550 39.97 32.45 17.92
C ASN A 550 39.60 31.39 16.88
N GLY A 551 40.32 30.26 16.88
CA GLY A 551 40.20 29.19 15.89
C GLY A 551 38.86 28.43 15.84
N THR A 552 37.93 28.63 16.78
CA THR A 552 36.60 27.99 16.75
C THR A 552 35.42 28.96 16.90
N THR A 553 35.62 30.14 17.51
CA THR A 553 34.57 31.17 17.65
C THR A 553 34.70 32.33 16.67
N CYS A 554 35.79 32.40 15.90
CA CYS A 554 36.14 33.50 15.00
C CYS A 554 36.24 34.88 15.69
N ALA A 555 36.18 34.94 17.02
CA ALA A 555 36.33 36.19 17.77
C ALA A 555 37.74 36.78 17.59
N ILE A 556 37.82 38.07 17.26
CA ILE A 556 39.09 38.79 17.07
C ILE A 556 39.38 39.62 18.32
N SER A 557 40.57 39.46 18.91
CA SER A 557 40.99 40.14 20.14
C SER A 557 42.49 40.44 20.15
N GLY A 558 42.94 41.24 21.12
CA GLY A 558 44.36 41.56 21.32
C GLY A 558 44.64 43.06 21.43
N THR A 559 45.89 43.44 21.18
CA THR A 559 46.42 44.79 21.32
C THR A 559 47.32 45.09 20.12
N PRO A 560 46.90 45.89 19.13
CA PRO A 560 47.67 46.07 17.91
C PRO A 560 48.94 46.90 18.18
N THR A 561 50.10 46.38 17.80
CA THR A 561 51.42 46.97 18.10
C THR A 561 51.99 47.79 16.95
N THR A 562 51.51 47.58 15.71
CA THR A 562 51.93 48.29 14.49
C THR A 562 50.78 49.09 13.90
N THR A 563 51.04 50.31 13.45
CA THR A 563 50.08 51.10 12.67
C THR A 563 49.86 50.52 11.27
N GLN A 564 48.67 50.74 10.71
CA GLN A 564 48.37 50.42 9.30
C GLN A 564 47.24 51.28 8.75
N SER A 565 47.28 51.51 7.43
CA SER A 565 46.13 51.96 6.65
C SER A 565 44.99 50.94 6.68
N ALA A 566 43.78 51.36 6.27
CA ALA A 566 42.64 50.47 6.09
C ALA A 566 43.00 49.29 5.17
N THR A 567 43.00 48.09 5.73
CA THR A 567 43.32 46.83 5.04
C THR A 567 42.15 45.88 5.21
N ASN A 568 41.78 45.19 4.13
CA ASN A 568 40.67 44.23 4.13
C ASN A 568 41.18 42.82 4.44
N TYR A 569 40.41 42.09 5.24
CA TYR A 569 40.67 40.72 5.67
C TYR A 569 39.41 39.87 5.44
N THR A 570 39.55 38.77 4.71
CA THR A 570 38.48 37.79 4.51
C THR A 570 38.56 36.73 5.59
N ILE A 571 37.67 36.82 6.58
CA ILE A 571 37.56 35.82 7.63
C ILE A 571 36.70 34.67 7.14
N THR A 572 37.19 33.44 7.28
CA THR A 572 36.48 32.22 6.90
C THR A 572 36.18 31.38 8.14
N ALA A 573 34.90 31.07 8.35
CA ALA A 573 34.41 30.14 9.36
C ALA A 573 34.03 28.82 8.67
N SER A 574 34.54 27.70 9.16
CA SER A 574 34.44 26.40 8.50
C SER A 574 34.23 25.23 9.46
N ASN A 575 33.72 24.14 8.91
CA ASN A 575 33.77 22.81 9.51
C ASN A 575 34.02 21.76 8.42
N ALA A 576 34.07 20.48 8.79
CA ALA A 576 34.38 19.36 7.88
C ALA A 576 33.38 19.16 6.70
N TYR A 577 32.30 19.96 6.63
CA TYR A 577 31.23 19.86 5.64
C TYR A 577 31.05 21.14 4.79
N GLY A 578 31.75 22.23 5.13
CA GLY A 578 31.74 23.46 4.34
C GLY A 578 32.15 24.71 5.13
N SER A 579 32.01 25.86 4.50
CA SER A 579 32.48 27.14 5.03
C SER A 579 31.64 28.33 4.56
N THR A 580 31.62 29.37 5.38
CA THR A 580 31.16 30.73 5.02
C THR A 580 32.29 31.71 5.28
N ASN A 581 32.30 32.84 4.57
CA ASN A 581 33.28 33.89 4.78
C ASN A 581 32.63 35.27 4.79
N THR A 582 33.37 36.25 5.29
CA THR A 582 32.96 37.66 5.35
C THR A 582 34.20 38.54 5.31
N THR A 583 34.12 39.71 4.69
CA THR A 583 35.25 40.64 4.61
C THR A 583 35.08 41.75 5.64
N ILE A 584 36.07 41.91 6.51
CA ILE A 584 36.18 43.04 7.43
C ILE A 584 37.29 43.98 6.94
N SER A 585 37.23 45.26 7.34
CA SER A 585 38.33 46.20 7.15
C SER A 585 38.89 46.61 8.51
N ILE A 586 40.21 46.73 8.64
CA ILE A 586 40.88 47.16 9.87
C ILE A 586 41.88 48.27 9.55
N THR A 587 41.76 49.39 10.27
CA THR A 587 42.75 50.48 10.34
C THR A 587 43.37 50.52 11.73
N VAL A 588 44.69 50.74 11.85
CA VAL A 588 45.36 50.96 13.14
C VAL A 588 46.07 52.31 13.13
N ASN A 589 45.49 53.27 13.83
CA ASN A 589 46.03 54.61 13.99
C ASN A 589 47.12 54.64 15.08
N PRO A 590 48.11 55.56 15.02
CA PRO A 590 49.10 55.73 16.09
C PRO A 590 48.44 56.08 17.44
N ALA A 591 49.13 55.79 18.54
CA ALA A 591 48.74 56.28 19.86
C ALA A 591 48.81 57.84 19.90
N PRO A 592 47.91 58.53 20.63
CA PRO A 592 48.02 59.99 20.82
C PRO A 592 49.40 60.38 21.39
N PRO A 593 50.00 61.53 20.97
CA PRO A 593 51.27 61.96 21.54
C PRO A 593 51.07 62.40 23.00
N THR A 594 52.07 62.20 23.84
CA THR A 594 52.01 62.50 25.29
C THR A 594 53.31 63.10 25.80
N GLY A 595 53.25 63.80 26.94
CA GLY A 595 54.45 64.27 27.65
C GLY A 595 55.27 65.34 26.92
N LEU A 596 54.63 66.23 26.15
CA LEU A 596 55.31 67.36 25.52
C LEU A 596 55.84 68.32 26.61
N ALA A 597 57.15 68.55 26.64
CA ALA A 597 57.78 69.47 27.60
C ALA A 597 59.06 70.09 27.03
N TYR A 598 59.39 71.31 27.48
CA TYR A 598 60.65 71.98 27.21
C TYR A 598 61.39 72.19 28.53
N THR A 599 62.70 71.96 28.54
CA THR A 599 63.56 72.12 29.73
C THR A 599 64.76 73.01 29.38
N PRO A 600 64.82 74.28 29.86
CA PRO A 600 63.82 74.97 30.68
C PRO A 600 62.53 75.32 29.91
N SER A 601 61.44 75.56 30.64
CA SER A 601 60.17 76.06 30.10
C SER A 601 60.15 77.58 29.90
N ALA A 602 61.08 78.30 30.53
CA ALA A 602 61.36 79.71 30.25
C ALA A 602 62.56 79.82 29.29
N LEU A 603 62.28 80.13 28.03
CA LEU A 603 63.27 80.28 26.98
C LEU A 603 63.73 81.74 26.87
N VAL A 604 65.05 81.92 26.83
CA VAL A 604 65.68 83.25 26.68
C VAL A 604 66.56 83.23 25.43
N PHE A 605 66.26 84.11 24.49
CA PHE A 605 67.05 84.33 23.28
C PHE A 605 67.56 85.78 23.23
N TYR A 606 68.46 86.06 22.28
CA TYR A 606 69.05 87.38 22.06
C TYR A 606 68.80 87.83 20.62
N LYS A 607 68.41 89.09 20.42
CA LYS A 607 68.16 89.65 19.09
C LYS A 607 69.41 89.53 18.22
N GLY A 608 69.25 88.97 17.02
CA GLY A 608 70.33 88.76 16.05
C GLY A 608 71.19 87.51 16.29
N VAL A 609 70.95 86.74 17.36
CA VAL A 609 71.69 85.50 17.67
C VAL A 609 70.83 84.28 17.36
N ALA A 610 71.40 83.29 16.68
CA ALA A 610 70.70 82.02 16.41
C ALA A 610 70.49 81.24 17.73
N GLY A 611 69.27 80.74 17.94
CA GLY A 611 68.89 79.95 19.11
C GLY A 611 67.99 78.78 18.74
N ALA A 612 67.95 77.77 19.62
CA ALA A 612 67.08 76.62 19.48
C ALA A 612 66.63 76.08 20.86
N ALA A 613 65.49 75.40 20.88
CA ALA A 613 64.97 74.66 22.03
C ALA A 613 64.25 73.38 21.54
N THR A 614 64.82 72.22 21.89
CA THR A 614 64.26 70.90 21.57
C THR A 614 63.38 70.40 22.72
N PRO A 615 62.10 70.06 22.48
CA PRO A 615 61.26 69.45 23.51
C PRO A 615 61.53 67.95 23.65
N THR A 616 61.06 67.38 24.76
CA THR A 616 60.74 65.95 24.86
C THR A 616 59.27 65.74 24.49
N VAL A 617 58.95 64.67 23.75
CA VAL A 617 57.58 64.22 23.47
C VAL A 617 57.59 62.71 23.20
N THR A 618 56.53 62.01 23.62
CA THR A 618 56.38 60.55 23.48
C THR A 618 55.30 60.23 22.46
N GLY A 619 55.59 59.30 21.55
CA GLY A 619 54.69 58.88 20.47
C GLY A 619 54.90 59.63 19.15
N THR A 620 54.22 59.21 18.09
CA THR A 620 54.37 59.78 16.75
C THR A 620 53.63 61.11 16.64
N VAL A 621 54.35 62.21 16.40
CA VAL A 621 53.77 63.54 16.14
C VAL A 621 53.72 63.80 14.64
N THR A 622 52.60 64.32 14.14
CA THR A 622 52.42 64.67 12.72
C THR A 622 52.08 66.15 12.49
N SER A 623 51.72 66.90 13.54
CA SER A 623 51.64 68.37 13.51
C SER A 623 52.08 68.97 14.84
N CYS A 624 52.70 70.15 14.76
CA CYS A 624 53.11 70.97 15.90
C CYS A 624 52.68 72.40 15.62
N ASN A 625 51.87 72.99 16.51
CA ASN A 625 51.29 74.31 16.31
C ASN A 625 51.36 75.14 17.61
N PRO A 626 51.83 76.40 17.57
CA PRO A 626 51.69 77.31 18.70
C PRO A 626 50.29 77.95 18.69
N ASN A 627 49.78 78.35 19.85
CA ASN A 627 48.49 79.05 19.98
C ASN A 627 48.49 80.46 19.36
N VAL A 628 49.66 81.10 19.25
CA VAL A 628 49.90 82.39 18.58
C VAL A 628 51.21 82.31 17.80
N ALA A 629 51.40 83.16 16.79
CA ALA A 629 52.64 83.18 16.00
C ALA A 629 53.87 83.42 16.90
N LEU A 630 54.92 82.61 16.70
CA LEU A 630 56.20 82.79 17.40
C LEU A 630 56.84 84.15 17.08
N PRO A 631 57.74 84.66 17.94
CA PRO A 631 58.43 85.93 17.69
C PRO A 631 59.14 85.96 16.33
N GLY A 632 59.17 87.13 15.70
CA GLY A 632 59.79 87.31 14.37
C GLY A 632 61.21 86.75 14.32
N GLY A 633 61.45 85.81 13.39
CA GLY A 633 62.73 85.12 13.23
C GLY A 633 62.85 83.76 13.92
N LEU A 634 61.89 83.35 14.75
CA LEU A 634 61.77 81.98 15.30
C LEU A 634 60.75 81.16 14.51
N THR A 635 61.00 79.86 14.43
CA THR A 635 60.16 78.86 13.73
C THR A 635 59.91 77.64 14.61
N LEU A 636 58.86 76.87 14.31
CA LEU A 636 58.51 75.62 14.99
C LEU A 636 58.54 74.47 13.98
N ASN A 637 59.26 73.39 14.28
CA ASN A 637 59.26 72.19 13.45
C ASN A 637 57.93 71.42 13.59
N ALA A 638 57.27 71.15 12.46
CA ALA A 638 55.93 70.57 12.41
C ALA A 638 55.82 69.11 12.91
N THR A 639 56.91 68.36 13.03
CA THR A 639 56.89 66.94 13.45
C THR A 639 57.74 66.62 14.67
N THR A 640 58.64 67.52 15.10
CA THR A 640 59.44 67.37 16.33
C THR A 640 59.13 68.41 17.40
N CYS A 641 58.32 69.44 17.09
CA CYS A 641 58.04 70.59 17.94
C CYS A 641 59.31 71.37 18.39
N ALA A 642 60.47 71.12 17.78
CA ALA A 642 61.67 71.90 18.04
C ALA A 642 61.49 73.36 17.60
N ILE A 643 61.82 74.31 18.47
CA ILE A 643 61.84 75.74 18.16
C ILE A 643 63.25 76.11 17.72
N SER A 644 63.40 76.85 16.62
CA SER A 644 64.71 77.36 16.19
C SER A 644 64.62 78.60 15.29
N GLY A 645 65.68 79.41 15.28
CA GLY A 645 65.83 80.55 14.39
C GLY A 645 66.67 81.68 14.99
N THR A 646 66.62 82.86 14.38
CA THR A 646 67.38 84.05 14.77
C THR A 646 66.40 85.21 15.03
N PRO A 647 66.07 85.55 16.29
CA PRO A 647 65.06 86.56 16.58
C PRO A 647 65.45 87.95 16.05
N THR A 648 64.52 88.63 15.38
CA THR A 648 64.75 89.94 14.74
C THR A 648 64.25 91.13 15.57
N VAL A 649 63.39 90.88 16.56
CA VAL A 649 62.75 91.90 17.41
C VAL A 649 63.05 91.67 18.89
N PHE A 650 63.12 92.75 19.68
CA PHE A 650 63.11 92.66 21.14
C PHE A 650 61.71 92.21 21.61
N GLN A 651 61.63 91.40 22.65
CA GLN A 651 60.35 90.99 23.24
C GLN A 651 60.47 90.74 24.74
N ALA A 652 59.56 91.34 25.51
CA ALA A 652 59.32 90.93 26.90
C ALA A 652 58.85 89.47 26.99
N SER A 653 58.90 88.87 28.18
CA SER A 653 58.42 87.50 28.39
C SER A 653 56.95 87.36 28.03
N ALA A 654 56.65 86.58 26.99
CA ALA A 654 55.30 86.23 26.58
C ALA A 654 55.11 84.71 26.59
N ASN A 655 53.88 84.24 26.87
CA ASN A 655 53.57 82.82 27.00
C ASN A 655 53.05 82.25 25.67
N TYR A 656 53.54 81.08 25.29
CA TYR A 656 53.16 80.33 24.10
C TYR A 656 52.76 78.92 24.51
N THR A 657 51.56 78.50 24.14
CA THR A 657 51.11 77.10 24.30
C THR A 657 51.41 76.38 23.00
N ILE A 658 52.30 75.39 23.04
CA ILE A 658 52.64 74.54 21.91
C ILE A 658 51.82 73.25 22.02
N THR A 659 51.17 72.87 20.93
CA THR A 659 50.37 71.63 20.83
C THR A 659 51.03 70.69 19.83
N ALA A 660 51.33 69.46 20.25
CA ALA A 660 51.75 68.34 19.42
C ALA A 660 50.56 67.41 19.17
N SER A 661 50.30 67.03 17.91
CA SER A 661 49.13 66.22 17.55
C SER A 661 49.42 65.14 16.51
N ASN A 662 48.54 64.15 16.45
CA ASN A 662 48.40 63.21 15.35
C ASN A 662 46.92 62.87 15.11
N SER A 663 46.64 61.91 14.22
CA SER A 663 45.29 61.47 13.84
C SER A 663 44.40 60.98 15.01
N SER A 664 44.98 60.60 16.15
CA SER A 664 44.28 60.02 17.29
C SER A 664 44.15 60.96 18.49
N GLY A 665 44.86 62.09 18.51
CA GLY A 665 44.80 63.04 19.63
C GLY A 665 45.96 64.03 19.68
N ASN A 666 46.06 64.74 20.80
CA ASN A 666 47.09 65.76 21.02
C ASN A 666 47.51 65.86 22.48
N THR A 667 48.66 66.49 22.70
CA THR A 667 49.16 66.95 24.00
C THR A 667 49.70 68.37 23.82
N ASN A 668 49.67 69.19 24.87
CA ASN A 668 50.14 70.57 24.81
C ASN A 668 50.92 70.96 26.07
N THR A 669 51.73 72.00 25.96
CA THR A 669 52.54 72.56 27.04
C THR A 669 52.71 74.05 26.86
N THR A 670 52.89 74.79 27.95
CA THR A 670 53.07 76.25 27.90
C THR A 670 54.48 76.63 28.31
N ILE A 671 55.14 77.38 27.44
CA ILE A 671 56.47 77.96 27.64
C ILE A 671 56.38 79.48 27.70
N SER A 672 57.36 80.14 28.30
CA SER A 672 57.57 81.58 28.12
C SER A 672 58.77 81.83 27.22
N ILE A 673 58.69 82.86 26.36
CA ILE A 673 59.79 83.29 25.50
C ILE A 673 60.06 84.77 25.74
N MET A 674 61.32 85.10 26.07
CA MET A 674 61.85 86.45 26.17
C MET A 674 63.01 86.64 25.18
N ILE A 675 63.08 87.80 24.53
CA ILE A 675 64.16 88.15 23.60
C ILE A 675 64.80 89.47 24.04
N PHE A 676 66.03 89.39 24.54
CA PHE A 676 66.83 90.56 24.91
C PHE A 676 67.44 91.27 23.69
N GLY A 677 67.97 92.47 23.92
CA GLY A 677 68.83 93.17 22.95
C GLY A 677 70.21 92.50 22.81
N THR A 678 71.22 93.29 22.43
CA THR A 678 72.62 92.84 22.40
C THR A 678 73.05 92.34 23.79
N PRO A 679 73.72 91.18 23.89
CA PRO A 679 74.28 90.72 25.17
C PRO A 679 75.27 91.75 25.73
N PRO A 680 75.34 91.94 27.06
CA PRO A 680 76.36 92.77 27.67
C PRO A 680 77.77 92.21 27.40
N MET A 681 78.80 93.05 27.48
CA MET A 681 80.18 92.56 27.50
C MET A 681 80.39 91.65 28.69
N LYS A 682 81.08 90.52 28.47
CA LYS A 682 81.44 89.58 29.53
C LYS A 682 82.53 90.20 30.40
N THR A 683 82.34 90.19 31.71
CA THR A 683 83.29 90.72 32.73
C THR A 683 84.65 90.00 32.75
N MET A 684 84.75 88.88 32.02
CA MET A 684 85.85 87.92 31.97
C MET A 684 86.12 87.14 33.25
N GLN A 685 85.49 87.47 34.38
CA GLN A 685 85.71 86.78 35.66
C GLN A 685 85.52 85.26 35.50
N THR A 686 86.51 84.50 35.94
CA THR A 686 86.53 83.02 35.91
C THR A 686 86.26 82.41 37.29
N ASN A 687 86.50 83.18 38.34
CA ASN A 687 86.32 82.80 39.74
C ASN A 687 84.96 83.28 40.28
N CYS A 688 84.49 82.61 41.33
CA CYS A 688 83.39 83.07 42.17
C CYS A 688 83.90 83.37 43.59
N TRP A 689 83.02 83.90 44.43
CA TRP A 689 83.28 84.16 45.85
C TRP A 689 82.23 83.51 46.74
N ASP A 690 82.64 83.03 47.91
CA ASP A 690 81.72 82.56 48.95
C ASP A 690 81.15 83.72 49.78
N ALA A 691 80.26 83.40 50.72
CA ALA A 691 79.63 84.39 51.60
C ALA A 691 80.60 85.08 52.60
N THR A 692 81.87 84.68 52.64
CA THR A 692 82.93 85.32 53.45
C THR A 692 83.88 86.19 52.62
N GLY A 693 83.75 86.17 51.29
CA GLY A 693 84.67 86.84 50.37
C GLY A 693 85.89 85.99 49.99
N THR A 694 85.87 84.68 50.25
CA THR A 694 86.93 83.75 49.83
C THR A 694 86.66 83.24 48.41
N ILE A 695 87.70 83.03 47.61
CA ILE A 695 87.59 82.60 46.20
C ILE A 695 87.12 81.14 46.08
N ASP A 696 86.00 80.93 45.39
CA ASP A 696 85.56 79.65 44.83
C ASP A 696 85.94 79.60 43.34
N ALA A 697 87.14 79.10 43.05
CA ALA A 697 87.66 78.91 41.69
C ALA A 697 86.93 77.81 40.88
N THR A 698 85.97 77.12 41.48
CA THR A 698 85.15 76.09 40.82
C THR A 698 83.72 76.57 40.54
N CYS A 699 83.32 77.67 41.16
CA CYS A 699 81.96 78.21 41.13
C CYS A 699 80.85 77.20 41.49
N VAL A 700 81.15 76.06 42.13
CA VAL A 700 80.13 75.02 42.39
C VAL A 700 79.25 75.33 43.59
N THR A 701 79.74 76.14 44.54
CA THR A 701 79.01 76.45 45.78
C THR A 701 77.64 77.08 45.54
N ALA A 702 76.74 76.94 46.53
CA ALA A 702 75.41 77.55 46.48
C ALA A 702 75.49 79.08 46.47
N SER A 703 76.45 79.68 47.17
CA SER A 703 76.78 81.11 47.16
C SER A 703 77.16 81.62 45.77
N SER A 704 77.77 80.78 44.92
CA SER A 704 78.14 81.13 43.54
C SER A 704 76.94 81.18 42.57
N ALA A 705 75.73 80.79 43.00
CA ALA A 705 74.55 80.81 42.13
C ALA A 705 74.20 82.24 41.67
N GLY A 706 74.31 82.49 40.36
CA GLY A 706 74.02 83.80 39.77
C GLY A 706 75.20 84.78 39.74
N GLN A 707 76.38 84.40 40.26
CA GLN A 707 77.60 85.19 40.07
C GLN A 707 78.10 85.10 38.62
N ASP A 708 78.73 86.16 38.13
CA ASP A 708 79.19 86.26 36.74
C ASP A 708 80.27 85.20 36.41
N GLY A 709 81.17 84.91 37.35
CA GLY A 709 82.10 83.78 37.28
C GLY A 709 81.44 82.42 37.00
N LYS A 710 80.25 82.17 37.58
CA LYS A 710 79.47 80.94 37.33
C LYS A 710 78.65 81.02 36.04
N LEU A 711 78.11 82.19 35.74
CA LEU A 711 77.23 82.40 34.60
C LEU A 711 78.01 82.36 33.27
N GLN A 712 79.23 82.92 33.22
CA GLN A 712 80.05 83.07 32.02
C GLN A 712 79.35 83.76 30.83
N LYS A 713 78.21 84.45 31.07
CA LYS A 713 77.34 85.04 30.04
C LYS A 713 77.82 86.42 29.59
N GLY A 714 77.50 86.75 28.35
CA GLY A 714 77.86 88.00 27.69
C GLY A 714 78.71 87.75 26.45
N THR A 715 79.05 88.83 25.74
CA THR A 715 79.95 88.79 24.57
C THR A 715 81.39 88.81 25.07
N ASN A 716 82.23 87.84 24.67
CA ASN A 716 83.67 87.86 24.96
C ASN A 716 84.29 89.14 24.37
N PRO A 717 85.09 89.93 25.12
CA PRO A 717 85.83 91.06 24.58
C PRO A 717 86.75 90.64 23.43
N SER A 718 86.79 91.45 22.37
CA SER A 718 87.54 91.16 21.14
C SER A 718 88.10 92.46 20.58
N PHE A 719 89.44 92.56 20.52
CA PHE A 719 90.12 93.77 20.09
C PHE A 719 91.23 93.48 19.06
N THR A 720 91.46 94.41 18.16
CA THR A 720 92.50 94.33 17.11
C THR A 720 93.39 95.57 17.18
N ASN A 721 94.67 95.40 17.51
CA ASN A 721 95.65 96.50 17.44
C ASN A 721 96.16 96.67 16.00
N GLN A 722 96.22 97.91 15.53
CA GLN A 722 96.67 98.29 14.20
C GLN A 722 97.58 99.51 14.27
N THR A 723 98.67 99.49 13.50
CA THR A 723 99.47 100.69 13.23
C THR A 723 99.06 101.28 11.88
N VAL A 724 98.79 102.58 11.87
CA VAL A 724 98.42 103.38 10.69
C VAL A 724 99.50 104.45 10.49
N ASN A 725 99.76 104.84 9.23
CA ASN A 725 100.73 105.88 8.87
C ASN A 725 102.12 105.72 9.55
N THR A 726 102.53 104.46 9.75
CA THR A 726 103.76 103.97 10.44
C THR A 726 104.01 104.43 11.88
N THR A 727 103.23 105.39 12.41
CA THR A 727 103.49 106.06 13.70
C THR A 727 102.25 106.25 14.58
N GLU A 728 101.06 105.94 14.06
CA GLU A 728 99.78 106.12 14.72
C GLU A 728 99.20 104.77 15.14
N TYR A 729 98.87 104.62 16.42
CA TYR A 729 98.54 103.33 17.03
C TYR A 729 97.08 103.35 17.50
N ILE A 730 96.26 102.51 16.87
CA ILE A 730 94.84 102.38 17.16
C ILE A 730 94.45 100.95 17.53
N THR A 731 93.37 100.85 18.29
CA THR A 731 92.78 99.60 18.75
C THR A 731 91.32 99.58 18.33
N ILE A 732 90.94 98.63 17.49
CA ILE A 732 89.55 98.41 17.08
C ILE A 732 88.90 97.46 18.10
N ASP A 733 87.74 97.84 18.64
CA ASP A 733 86.83 96.94 19.35
C ASP A 733 85.96 96.21 18.30
N ASN A 734 86.19 94.91 18.14
CA ASN A 734 85.52 94.11 17.12
C ASN A 734 84.05 93.80 17.47
N ASN A 735 83.62 94.07 18.71
CA ASN A 735 82.25 93.83 19.18
C ASN A 735 81.36 95.07 19.01
N THR A 736 81.92 96.27 19.21
CA THR A 736 81.19 97.55 19.08
C THR A 736 81.47 98.30 17.78
N GLY A 737 82.59 97.98 17.10
CA GLY A 737 83.10 98.72 15.94
C GLY A 737 83.90 99.99 16.31
N LEU A 738 83.96 100.36 17.59
CA LEU A 738 84.64 101.58 18.04
C LEU A 738 86.16 101.48 17.87
N VAL A 739 86.77 102.58 17.43
CA VAL A 739 88.23 102.69 17.28
C VAL A 739 88.78 103.60 18.37
N TRP A 740 89.70 103.08 19.16
CA TRP A 740 90.38 103.75 20.25
C TRP A 740 91.82 104.08 19.87
N LYS A 741 92.44 105.08 20.52
CA LYS A 741 93.90 105.17 20.53
C LYS A 741 94.49 104.12 21.46
N THR A 742 95.51 103.39 20.98
CA THR A 742 96.22 102.34 21.74
C THR A 742 96.96 102.89 22.94
N CYS A 743 97.38 104.16 22.87
CA CYS A 743 97.96 104.92 23.97
C CYS A 743 97.00 106.01 24.47
N HIS A 744 97.14 106.40 25.74
CA HIS A 744 96.50 107.61 26.27
C HIS A 744 97.25 108.87 25.84
N GLU A 745 96.58 110.02 25.88
CA GLU A 745 97.13 111.26 25.33
C GLU A 745 98.41 111.71 26.04
N GLY A 746 99.42 112.04 25.23
CA GLY A 746 100.80 112.28 25.65
C GLY A 746 101.75 111.09 25.43
N ARG A 747 101.24 109.87 25.31
CA ARG A 747 102.03 108.65 25.02
C ARG A 747 101.90 108.17 23.56
N SER A 748 102.93 107.47 23.08
CA SER A 748 102.96 106.90 21.71
C SER A 748 103.88 105.65 21.61
N GLY A 749 103.85 105.01 20.44
CA GLY A 749 104.56 103.75 20.17
C GLY A 749 103.74 102.51 20.51
N ALA A 750 104.09 101.35 19.93
CA ALA A 750 103.35 100.09 20.10
C ALA A 750 103.22 99.63 21.57
N THR A 751 104.12 100.07 22.44
CA THR A 751 104.16 99.78 23.89
C THR A 751 103.73 100.97 24.76
N CYS A 752 103.39 102.12 24.15
CA CYS A 752 103.04 103.37 24.81
C CYS A 752 104.11 103.93 25.79
N THR A 753 105.37 103.49 25.64
CA THR A 753 106.50 103.92 26.48
C THR A 753 107.10 105.26 26.05
N THR A 754 106.85 105.71 24.82
CA THR A 754 107.37 106.98 24.28
C THR A 754 106.45 108.14 24.68
N GLY A 755 107.01 109.34 24.90
CA GLY A 755 106.26 110.53 25.33
C GLY A 755 106.10 110.64 26.86
N SER A 756 105.17 111.48 27.30
CA SER A 756 104.95 111.84 28.71
C SER A 756 103.47 111.77 29.10
N ASP A 757 103.18 111.49 30.37
CA ASP A 757 101.80 111.37 30.85
C ASP A 757 101.14 112.75 31.05
N ASN A 758 100.23 113.12 30.15
CA ASN A 758 99.53 114.40 30.23
C ASN A 758 98.29 114.28 31.13
N LEU A 759 98.13 115.22 32.06
CA LEU A 759 96.97 115.33 32.95
C LEU A 759 96.06 116.47 32.47
N PHE A 760 94.79 116.14 32.23
CA PHE A 760 93.81 117.06 31.66
C PHE A 760 92.73 117.42 32.68
N ASN A 761 92.15 118.62 32.52
CA ASN A 761 90.78 118.88 32.95
C ASN A 761 89.81 118.58 31.78
N LEU A 762 88.50 118.49 32.00
CA LEU A 762 87.59 118.02 30.95
C LEU A 762 87.61 118.93 29.70
N ALA A 763 87.73 120.25 29.87
CA ALA A 763 87.81 121.19 28.75
C ALA A 763 89.07 120.98 27.90
N THR A 764 90.24 120.83 28.54
CA THR A 764 91.49 120.53 27.82
C THR A 764 91.51 119.12 27.24
N ALA A 765 90.80 118.16 27.86
CA ALA A 765 90.62 116.81 27.33
C ALA A 765 89.78 116.80 26.04
N ILE A 766 88.66 117.54 26.01
CA ILE A 766 87.83 117.70 24.80
C ILE A 766 88.66 118.34 23.68
N THR A 767 89.41 119.40 23.98
CA THR A 767 90.33 120.02 23.00
C THR A 767 91.41 119.05 22.52
N ALA A 768 91.98 118.21 23.40
CA ALA A 768 92.99 117.22 23.01
C ALA A 768 92.45 116.19 22.00
N CYS A 769 91.25 115.62 22.22
CA CYS A 769 90.64 114.75 21.21
C CYS A 769 90.25 115.50 19.94
N ASN A 770 89.72 116.72 20.04
CA ASN A 770 89.35 117.52 18.88
C ASN A 770 90.56 117.88 18.01
N ASN A 771 91.74 118.08 18.59
CA ASN A 771 92.98 118.33 17.85
C ASN A 771 93.41 117.12 17.00
N LEU A 772 93.02 115.90 17.37
CA LEU A 772 93.24 114.70 16.55
C LEU A 772 92.39 114.69 15.26
N ASN A 773 91.46 115.63 15.09
CA ASN A 773 90.60 115.75 13.91
C ASN A 773 91.12 116.77 12.89
N ALA A 774 92.27 117.41 13.15
CA ALA A 774 92.88 118.37 12.24
C ALA A 774 93.55 117.70 11.02
N GLY A 775 93.49 118.34 9.86
CA GLY A 775 94.12 117.85 8.63
C GLY A 775 93.49 116.53 8.14
N THR A 776 94.30 115.49 7.97
CA THR A 776 93.86 114.12 7.64
C THR A 776 93.28 113.37 8.85
N GLY A 777 93.44 113.92 10.06
CA GLY A 777 93.08 113.27 11.31
C GLY A 777 94.03 112.13 11.72
N TYR A 778 94.01 111.80 13.01
CA TYR A 778 94.86 110.74 13.56
C TYR A 778 94.40 109.37 13.04
N ALA A 779 95.35 108.58 12.53
CA ALA A 779 95.10 107.29 11.89
C ALA A 779 94.07 107.36 10.74
N ASN A 780 94.08 108.48 9.99
CA ASN A 780 93.15 108.79 8.90
C ASN A 780 91.67 108.89 9.33
N ARG A 781 91.41 109.30 10.58
CA ARG A 781 90.06 109.45 11.16
C ARG A 781 89.91 110.83 11.81
N THR A 782 88.82 111.53 11.50
CA THR A 782 88.56 112.94 11.88
C THR A 782 87.34 113.13 12.79
N ASN A 783 86.95 112.08 13.51
CA ASN A 783 85.80 112.05 14.43
C ASN A 783 86.18 111.54 15.84
N TRP A 784 87.42 111.75 16.26
CA TRP A 784 87.90 111.50 17.62
C TRP A 784 87.21 112.40 18.64
N ARG A 785 86.83 111.81 19.77
CA ARG A 785 86.18 112.46 20.91
C ARG A 785 86.58 111.81 22.24
N VAL A 786 86.20 112.45 23.33
CA VAL A 786 86.17 111.81 24.65
C VAL A 786 85.09 110.71 24.63
N PRO A 787 85.34 109.50 25.18
CA PRO A 787 84.34 108.43 25.26
C PRO A 787 83.16 108.81 26.15
N ILE A 788 82.03 108.11 26.03
CA ILE A 788 81.03 108.04 27.12
C ILE A 788 81.40 106.91 28.09
N ILE A 789 80.89 106.96 29.32
CA ILE A 789 81.33 106.04 30.38
C ILE A 789 81.11 104.57 30.01
N SER A 790 79.99 104.23 29.38
CA SER A 790 79.65 102.87 28.95
C SER A 790 80.48 102.35 27.77
N GLU A 791 81.22 103.22 27.08
CA GLU A 791 82.26 102.79 26.12
C GLU A 791 83.57 102.53 26.86
N LEU A 792 83.93 103.41 27.79
CA LEU A 792 85.17 103.29 28.57
C LEU A 792 85.13 102.04 29.48
N GLU A 793 83.95 101.68 29.98
CA GLU A 793 83.67 100.45 30.74
C GLU A 793 83.87 99.17 29.92
N THR A 794 83.78 99.19 28.57
CA THR A 794 84.08 97.97 27.77
C THR A 794 85.56 97.60 27.77
N LEU A 795 86.43 98.54 28.18
CA LEU A 795 87.87 98.33 28.30
C LEU A 795 88.29 97.75 29.67
N ALA A 796 87.34 97.56 30.59
CA ALA A 796 87.58 96.95 31.88
C ALA A 796 87.79 95.43 31.76
N ASN A 797 88.74 94.89 32.52
CA ASN A 797 88.95 93.45 32.67
C ASN A 797 88.96 93.10 34.16
N PHE A 798 87.87 92.55 34.67
CA PHE A 798 87.72 92.26 36.09
C PHE A 798 88.53 91.03 36.53
N ASP A 799 88.79 90.07 35.62
CA ASP A 799 89.63 88.89 35.85
C ASP A 799 91.14 89.19 35.91
N ALA A 800 91.56 90.40 35.53
CA ALA A 800 92.97 90.80 35.56
C ALA A 800 93.54 90.72 36.99
N THR A 801 94.55 89.85 37.17
CA THR A 801 95.09 89.49 38.50
C THR A 801 95.88 90.60 39.21
N ALA A 802 96.22 91.67 38.49
CA ALA A 802 96.92 92.85 38.99
C ALA A 802 96.43 94.12 38.28
N ASN A 803 96.82 95.28 38.80
CA ASN A 803 96.44 96.57 38.22
C ASN A 803 97.42 96.97 37.10
N PRO A 804 96.96 97.58 36.00
CA PRO A 804 95.59 98.02 35.70
C PRO A 804 94.63 96.89 35.29
N ARG A 805 93.37 97.01 35.71
CA ARG A 805 92.22 96.14 35.37
C ARG A 805 91.71 96.38 33.95
N THR A 806 92.56 96.12 32.96
CA THR A 806 92.27 96.26 31.52
C THR A 806 92.99 95.18 30.70
N PHE A 807 92.76 95.17 29.40
CA PHE A 807 93.43 94.28 28.45
C PHE A 807 94.82 94.84 28.10
N THR A 808 95.79 94.71 29.01
CA THR A 808 97.10 95.39 28.93
C THR A 808 97.94 95.06 27.69
N ALA A 809 97.78 93.87 27.09
CA ALA A 809 98.41 93.52 25.80
C ALA A 809 97.80 94.28 24.60
N VAL A 810 96.57 94.77 24.76
CA VAL A 810 95.80 95.54 23.77
C VAL A 810 95.97 97.04 24.02
N PHE A 811 95.84 97.47 25.28
CA PHE A 811 95.98 98.86 25.74
C PHE A 811 97.22 99.03 26.64
N PRO A 812 98.45 98.88 26.10
CA PRO A 812 99.67 99.02 26.87
C PRO A 812 99.84 100.44 27.41
N GLY A 813 100.69 100.57 28.44
CA GLY A 813 100.93 101.84 29.12
C GLY A 813 99.75 102.42 29.92
N THR A 814 98.56 101.78 29.92
CA THR A 814 97.43 102.22 30.77
C THR A 814 97.85 102.31 32.24
N LEU A 815 97.47 103.40 32.91
CA LEU A 815 97.84 103.66 34.30
C LEU A 815 96.67 103.44 35.26
N SER A 816 96.97 103.03 36.49
CA SER A 816 95.99 102.69 37.53
C SER A 816 96.08 103.56 38.79
N ASN A 817 96.83 104.66 38.72
CA ASN A 817 97.04 105.60 39.83
C ASN A 817 96.10 106.82 39.78
N ARG A 818 95.35 106.99 38.69
CA ARG A 818 94.42 108.10 38.42
C ARG A 818 93.29 107.66 37.50
N TYR A 819 92.23 108.46 37.48
CA TYR A 819 91.06 108.31 36.62
C TYR A 819 91.36 108.53 35.12
N TYR A 820 90.45 108.06 34.27
CA TYR A 820 90.34 108.36 32.84
C TYR A 820 89.02 109.08 32.52
N TRP A 821 89.08 110.14 31.71
CA TRP A 821 87.93 110.99 31.37
C TRP A 821 86.87 110.25 30.55
N SER A 822 85.60 110.40 30.95
CA SER A 822 84.45 110.27 30.05
C SER A 822 83.70 111.61 29.92
N SER A 823 82.89 111.72 28.88
CA SER A 823 81.99 112.84 28.58
C SER A 823 80.60 112.70 29.21
N THR A 824 80.33 111.62 29.96
CA THR A 824 79.01 111.36 30.56
C THR A 824 78.83 112.15 31.87
N PRO A 825 77.94 113.15 31.93
CA PRO A 825 77.80 114.01 33.11
C PRO A 825 77.34 113.22 34.34
N TYR A 826 77.89 113.54 35.51
CA TYR A 826 77.46 112.93 36.76
C TYR A 826 76.22 113.66 37.29
N LEU A 827 75.03 113.18 36.89
CA LEU A 827 73.74 113.82 37.16
C LEU A 827 73.50 114.25 38.63
N PRO A 828 73.95 113.52 39.67
CA PRO A 828 73.78 113.95 41.07
C PRO A 828 74.59 115.18 41.50
N THR A 829 75.57 115.66 40.72
CA THR A 829 76.37 116.85 41.10
C THR A 829 76.84 117.64 39.89
N ALA A 830 76.31 118.86 39.71
CA ALA A 830 76.73 119.75 38.64
C ALA A 830 78.23 120.09 38.73
N GLY A 831 78.90 120.19 37.59
CA GLY A 831 80.36 120.39 37.52
C GLY A 831 81.19 119.11 37.68
N TYR A 832 80.56 117.94 37.77
CA TYR A 832 81.23 116.64 37.75
C TYR A 832 80.87 115.84 36.49
N THR A 833 81.80 115.02 36.01
CA THR A 833 81.58 114.00 34.96
C THR A 833 82.01 112.64 35.48
N LEU A 834 81.43 111.57 34.92
CA LEU A 834 81.81 110.20 35.23
C LEU A 834 83.18 109.89 34.64
N VAL A 835 83.97 109.11 35.38
CA VAL A 835 85.34 108.73 35.04
C VAL A 835 85.61 107.30 35.49
N LEU A 836 86.40 106.54 34.72
CA LEU A 836 86.77 105.17 35.08
C LEU A 836 88.14 105.15 35.78
N ASN A 837 88.28 104.38 36.84
CA ASN A 837 89.57 104.06 37.44
C ASN A 837 90.02 102.65 37.02
N PHE A 838 91.15 102.51 36.32
CA PHE A 838 91.69 101.17 35.99
C PHE A 838 92.43 100.51 37.18
N GLY A 839 92.44 101.10 38.38
CA GLY A 839 92.90 100.44 39.61
C GLY A 839 91.91 99.44 40.21
N ASP A 840 90.62 99.62 39.95
CA ASP A 840 89.52 98.80 40.49
C ASP A 840 88.45 98.49 39.43
N ALA A 841 88.60 99.03 38.21
CA ALA A 841 87.55 99.11 37.17
C ALA A 841 86.28 99.84 37.64
N GLY A 842 86.40 100.71 38.64
CA GLY A 842 85.31 101.43 39.28
C GLY A 842 84.98 102.74 38.57
N THR A 843 83.72 102.87 38.16
CA THR A 843 83.14 104.12 37.68
C THR A 843 82.89 105.08 38.85
N ASN A 844 83.56 106.23 38.80
CA ASN A 844 83.62 107.29 39.81
C ASN A 844 83.21 108.63 39.17
N ALA A 845 83.22 109.72 39.95
CA ALA A 845 82.98 111.07 39.45
C ALA A 845 84.04 112.06 39.95
N THR A 846 84.43 113.05 39.12
CA THR A 846 85.38 114.10 39.52
C THR A 846 85.08 115.45 38.86
N GLN A 847 85.59 116.54 39.43
CA GLN A 847 85.33 117.92 39.01
C GLN A 847 85.95 118.23 37.64
N THR A 848 85.16 118.81 36.73
CA THR A 848 85.54 119.01 35.33
C THR A 848 86.63 120.07 35.10
N ASN A 849 86.92 120.91 36.10
CA ASN A 849 87.92 121.98 36.05
C ASN A 849 89.32 121.55 36.55
N ILE A 850 89.44 120.49 37.34
CA ILE A 850 90.71 120.02 37.92
C ILE A 850 91.54 119.27 36.88
N ALA A 851 92.80 119.71 36.67
CA ALA A 851 93.76 118.99 35.85
C ALA A 851 94.39 117.84 36.65
N GLY A 852 93.89 116.62 36.47
CA GLY A 852 94.30 115.48 37.31
C GLY A 852 93.94 114.08 36.79
N THR A 853 93.43 113.99 35.56
CA THR A 853 92.79 112.80 34.99
C THR A 853 93.37 112.54 33.59
N TYR A 854 93.58 111.27 33.24
CA TYR A 854 94.09 110.85 31.93
C TYR A 854 92.99 110.82 30.87
N LEU A 855 93.38 110.68 29.61
CA LEU A 855 92.47 110.67 28.46
C LEU A 855 92.88 109.62 27.45
N ARG A 856 91.92 108.81 26.98
CA ARG A 856 92.06 107.93 25.82
C ARG A 856 90.91 108.26 24.86
N CYS A 857 91.23 108.85 23.71
CA CYS A 857 90.21 109.24 22.74
C CYS A 857 89.62 108.01 22.01
N VAL A 858 88.35 108.13 21.62
CA VAL A 858 87.60 107.13 20.85
C VAL A 858 86.98 107.77 19.61
N SER A 859 86.72 106.98 18.58
CA SER A 859 86.24 107.38 17.26
C SER A 859 85.34 106.27 16.71
N PRO A 860 84.05 106.54 16.39
CA PRO A 860 83.15 105.56 15.77
C PRO A 860 83.45 105.36 14.28
#